data_AF-A0A819QXS1-F1
#
_entry.id   AF-A0A819QXS1-F1
#
_cell.length_a   1.000
_cell.length_b   1.000
_cell.length_c   1.000
_cell.angle_alpha   90.00
_cell.angle_beta   90.00
_cell.angle_gamma   90.00
#
_symmetry.space_group_name_H-M   'P 1'
#
loop_
_entity.id
_entity.type
_entity.pdbx_description
1 polymer ?
#
loop_
_entity_poly.entity_id
_entity_poly.type
_entity_poly.pdbx_seq_one_letter_code
_entity_poly.pdbx_strand_id
1 'polypeptide(L)'
;MATAVLPNDDFHTNIDDKSLEIFSLVWLDANVDVKDTRNTEVKLRSIINHIKKFQDIKQCQQYIERRSENDRLVIIVSGRLGQEIIPYIHQLRQVISIYVYCMDETNNEQWAFQFTKIKSVVVDLDELVSQLTTDHKIQKKVEEPLSINILTTNVDAGKSTTGVNGQFVYSQILIDCLLRLRSNEIDKNELINLYKNEYEGNYTELNNLHEFQEDYSSDKVLWWYTKETFFYKTLNAALRTQSIHIIFLFRSLIYDIYHQLQKYQSKKFERVYRCQLMSNDELNSLKQNIGQFISVNSFFSTTDDRSTALFLLGDITTKIDLERVLFEIDADPKIVNTKPFANISKLSYFPDESEVLFMIGSFFRLNNITRSDDQIWIIKMTLCNDDEHDLKRVLMHMKHQINSEEANLRTLGKLLWKMGKLDLAEKYFNRLLQELPSNDSLLSSLYEDLAELASQTGDYDMSVLWHQKLLTFKEENPLAINVSVNKTNNSISNFIRQKLFAFKKPYQSTVNPNVNKTNDSIVQSILVNHININIKWKQHGNTIAGGNGQGNQLNQLDLPYGIYLDDDYQTIYIADYGNHRIVERKYGAKNGQVVTSGNGKNNRSDTLDHPTDVIVDKKNDSIIICDRGNRRVVRWSRQNGKNGKTIISDIDCRGLTMDKNGDLYVSDTKKNEVRRWKQGERKGTIVAGGNGQGNDLNQLNWPTYIFVDGDLSVYVSDYRNHRVMKWMKDAKKGIVVAGGNGQGNAFTQLSHPQGVIVDHLGNIYVADSFNNRITFWCEGSWGGSIVVGRYRKGEQSSLLNRPTGLSFDVEGNLYIVDCYNNRVEKFDIEEIPPESYPYSSKYLPLGY
;
A
#
# COMPACT_ATOMS: atom_id res chain seq x y z
N MET A 1 24.15 -7.36 -45.35
CA MET A 1 23.08 -6.35 -45.23
C MET A 1 21.78 -7.06 -44.91
N ALA A 2 21.37 -7.00 -43.64
CA ALA A 2 19.98 -7.11 -43.18
C ALA A 2 20.04 -6.99 -41.65
N THR A 3 19.71 -5.79 -41.18
CA THR A 3 19.57 -5.37 -39.79
C THR A 3 18.38 -6.06 -39.14
N ALA A 4 18.62 -6.83 -38.07
CA ALA A 4 17.57 -7.27 -37.15
C ALA A 4 17.33 -6.14 -36.16
N VAL A 5 16.16 -5.51 -36.27
CA VAL A 5 15.62 -4.55 -35.31
C VAL A 5 15.14 -5.35 -34.09
N LEU A 6 15.83 -5.17 -32.97
CA LEU A 6 15.38 -5.60 -31.65
C LEU A 6 14.16 -4.72 -31.26
N PRO A 7 13.13 -5.25 -30.60
CA PRO A 7 12.19 -4.40 -29.89
C PRO A 7 12.90 -3.86 -28.65
N ASN A 8 13.36 -2.61 -28.78
CA ASN A 8 13.53 -1.71 -27.65
C ASN A 8 12.15 -1.26 -27.16
N ASP A 9 12.14 -0.90 -25.89
CA ASP A 9 11.22 -0.01 -25.18
C ASP A 9 10.11 -0.65 -24.32
N ASP A 10 10.20 -0.23 -23.05
CA ASP A 10 9.16 -0.13 -22.03
C ASP A 10 8.77 -1.37 -21.21
N PHE A 11 9.78 -2.01 -20.60
CA PHE A 11 9.65 -2.27 -19.17
C PHE A 11 9.77 -0.93 -18.45
N HIS A 12 8.65 -0.22 -18.32
CA HIS A 12 8.53 0.86 -17.35
C HIS A 12 8.89 0.31 -15.98
N THR A 13 10.13 0.54 -15.58
CA THR A 13 10.54 0.61 -14.18
C THR A 13 9.76 1.76 -13.57
N ASN A 14 8.51 1.47 -13.17
CA ASN A 14 7.84 2.22 -12.10
C ASN A 14 8.59 1.91 -10.80
N ILE A 15 9.85 2.35 -10.72
CA ILE A 15 10.44 2.66 -9.43
C ILE A 15 9.90 4.05 -9.13
N ASP A 16 8.77 4.07 -8.45
CA ASP A 16 8.21 5.25 -7.79
C ASP A 16 9.11 5.65 -6.59
N ASP A 17 10.45 5.60 -6.74
CA ASP A 17 11.40 6.22 -5.83
C ASP A 17 11.54 7.67 -6.30
N LYS A 18 10.66 8.52 -5.77
CA LYS A 18 11.01 9.93 -5.56
C LYS A 18 12.45 9.97 -5.06
N SER A 19 13.27 10.84 -5.65
CA SER A 19 14.65 11.11 -5.21
C SER A 19 14.81 10.92 -3.70
N LEU A 20 15.82 10.13 -3.33
CA LEU A 20 16.10 9.78 -1.94
C LEU A 20 16.70 10.96 -1.15
N GLU A 21 17.13 12.03 -1.84
CA GLU A 21 17.60 13.25 -1.21
C GLU A 21 16.44 14.06 -0.62
N ILE A 22 16.54 14.32 0.69
CA ILE A 22 15.53 15.08 1.46
C ILE A 22 15.57 16.58 1.08
N PHE A 23 16.75 17.05 0.70
CA PHE A 23 17.02 18.46 0.46
C PHE A 23 16.88 18.79 -1.03
N SER A 24 16.22 19.90 -1.32
CA SER A 24 16.17 20.47 -2.67
C SER A 24 16.45 21.96 -2.60
N LEU A 25 17.21 22.44 -3.58
CA LEU A 25 17.53 23.84 -3.73
C LEU A 25 16.59 24.48 -4.75
N VAL A 26 15.95 25.58 -4.35
CA VAL A 26 15.11 26.40 -5.23
C VAL A 26 15.83 27.72 -5.45
N TRP A 27 16.16 28.02 -6.70
CA TRP A 27 16.77 29.27 -7.10
C TRP A 27 15.76 30.11 -7.88
N LEU A 28 15.39 31.28 -7.33
CA LEU A 28 14.50 32.25 -7.96
C LEU A 28 15.26 33.53 -8.27
N ASP A 29 15.49 33.78 -9.56
CA ASP A 29 16.24 34.96 -10.02
C ASP A 29 15.68 35.47 -11.36
N ALA A 30 15.63 36.80 -11.49
CA ALA A 30 15.12 37.50 -12.66
C ALA A 30 16.10 37.45 -13.85
N ASN A 31 17.41 37.27 -13.60
CA ASN A 31 18.47 37.42 -14.61
C ASN A 31 19.33 36.15 -14.80
N VAL A 32 18.70 34.99 -14.98
CA VAL A 32 19.44 33.74 -15.28
C VAL A 32 20.06 33.81 -16.69
N ASP A 33 21.21 34.47 -16.83
CA ASP A 33 21.96 34.60 -18.09
C ASP A 33 23.06 33.53 -18.23
N VAL A 34 23.30 33.07 -19.46
CA VAL A 34 23.56 31.65 -19.80
C VAL A 34 25.03 31.21 -19.69
N LYS A 35 25.97 32.08 -19.26
CA LYS A 35 27.42 31.74 -19.19
C LYS A 35 27.99 31.56 -17.78
N ASP A 36 27.70 32.42 -16.81
CA ASP A 36 28.14 32.26 -15.40
C ASP A 36 27.24 31.33 -14.57
N THR A 37 26.02 31.09 -15.04
CA THR A 37 25.04 30.21 -14.39
C THR A 37 25.45 28.74 -14.38
N ARG A 38 26.25 28.27 -15.36
CA ARG A 38 26.76 26.88 -15.36
C ARG A 38 27.76 26.62 -14.24
N ASN A 39 28.70 27.54 -14.02
CA ASN A 39 29.68 27.41 -12.94
C ASN A 39 28.99 27.48 -11.57
N THR A 40 28.04 28.40 -11.44
CA THR A 40 27.19 28.54 -10.25
C THR A 40 26.39 27.27 -9.96
N GLU A 41 25.70 26.73 -10.97
CA GLU A 41 24.92 25.50 -10.82
C GLU A 41 25.81 24.30 -10.44
N VAL A 42 27.00 24.18 -11.03
CA VAL A 42 27.98 23.13 -10.66
C VAL A 42 28.41 23.26 -9.19
N LYS A 43 28.73 24.49 -8.73
CA LYS A 43 29.09 24.74 -7.33
C LYS A 43 27.95 24.43 -6.36
N LEU A 44 26.70 24.69 -6.73
CA LEU A 44 25.56 24.38 -5.87
C LEU A 44 25.20 22.90 -5.87
N ARG A 45 25.34 22.22 -7.03
CA ARG A 45 25.04 20.79 -7.15
C ARG A 45 25.98 19.94 -6.29
N SER A 46 27.22 20.39 -6.07
CA SER A 46 28.14 19.71 -5.15
C SER A 46 27.67 19.77 -3.69
N ILE A 47 26.80 20.72 -3.34
CA ILE A 47 26.17 20.83 -2.01
C ILE A 47 24.85 20.06 -1.97
N ILE A 48 23.91 20.40 -2.85
CA ILE A 48 22.56 19.82 -2.96
C ILE A 48 22.31 19.42 -4.40
N ASN A 49 22.11 18.13 -4.67
CA ASN A 49 22.05 17.62 -6.05
C ASN A 49 20.82 18.15 -6.81
N HIS A 50 19.66 18.21 -6.14
CA HIS A 50 18.42 18.64 -6.78
C HIS A 50 18.24 20.16 -6.75
N ILE A 51 18.51 20.78 -7.88
CA ILE A 51 18.28 22.21 -8.09
C ILE A 51 17.09 22.45 -9.02
N LYS A 52 16.17 23.31 -8.60
CA LYS A 52 15.08 23.84 -9.43
C LYS A 52 15.21 25.35 -9.57
N LYS A 53 15.14 25.83 -10.81
CA LYS A 53 15.28 27.25 -11.16
C LYS A 53 13.95 27.81 -11.62
N PHE A 54 13.63 29.01 -11.16
CA PHE A 54 12.41 29.73 -11.54
C PHE A 54 12.76 31.18 -11.89
N GLN A 55 12.03 31.73 -12.85
CA GLN A 55 12.01 33.16 -13.18
C GLN A 55 10.67 33.80 -12.78
N ASP A 56 9.60 32.99 -12.67
CA ASP A 56 8.25 33.42 -12.34
C ASP A 56 7.91 33.08 -10.88
N ILE A 57 7.50 34.09 -10.12
CA ILE A 57 7.15 33.96 -8.70
C ILE A 57 6.00 32.97 -8.52
N LYS A 58 4.98 33.01 -9.39
CA LYS A 58 3.78 32.18 -9.24
C LYS A 58 4.10 30.70 -9.45
N GLN A 59 4.93 30.38 -10.43
CA GLN A 59 5.43 29.01 -10.65
C GLN A 59 6.28 28.52 -9.48
N CYS A 60 7.18 29.37 -8.96
CA CYS A 60 7.99 29.05 -7.79
C CYS A 60 7.13 28.75 -6.56
N GLN A 61 6.17 29.63 -6.26
CA GLN A 61 5.25 29.47 -5.15
C GLN A 61 4.41 28.19 -5.29
N GLN A 62 3.82 27.94 -6.48
CA GLN A 62 3.07 26.71 -6.72
C GLN A 62 3.92 25.45 -6.59
N TYR A 63 5.20 25.52 -6.98
CA TYR A 63 6.13 24.40 -6.79
C TYR A 63 6.36 24.13 -5.30
N ILE A 64 6.63 25.17 -4.50
CA ILE A 64 6.89 25.07 -3.06
C ILE A 64 5.64 24.55 -2.31
N GLU A 65 4.45 25.08 -2.62
CA GLU A 65 3.19 24.72 -1.95
C GLU A 65 2.71 23.30 -2.28
N ARG A 66 3.07 22.77 -3.45
CA ARG A 66 2.73 21.38 -3.85
C ARG A 66 3.65 20.32 -3.23
N ARG A 67 4.76 20.73 -2.62
CA ARG A 67 5.73 19.82 -2.00
C ARG A 67 5.21 19.30 -0.66
N SER A 68 5.70 18.12 -0.28
CA SER A 68 5.34 17.54 1.00
C SER A 68 5.90 18.38 2.14
N GLU A 69 5.22 18.45 3.28
CA GLU A 69 5.78 19.04 4.51
C GLU A 69 7.06 18.34 5.00
N ASN A 70 7.30 17.12 4.52
CA ASN A 70 8.50 16.34 4.81
C ASN A 70 9.69 16.68 3.89
N ASP A 71 9.46 17.39 2.79
CA ASP A 71 10.53 17.88 1.91
C ASP A 71 11.28 19.02 2.63
N ARG A 72 12.57 19.19 2.34
CA ARG A 72 13.41 20.23 2.95
C ARG A 72 13.95 21.15 1.84
N LEU A 73 13.33 22.31 1.70
CA LEU A 73 13.61 23.28 0.65
C LEU A 73 14.52 24.39 1.17
N VAL A 74 15.69 24.49 0.55
CA VAL A 74 16.59 25.64 0.69
C VAL A 74 16.29 26.60 -0.45
N ILE A 75 16.01 27.86 -0.15
CA ILE A 75 15.60 28.84 -1.16
C ILE A 75 16.69 29.90 -1.31
N ILE A 76 17.08 30.17 -2.56
CA ILE A 76 17.91 31.32 -2.95
C ILE A 76 17.01 32.25 -3.75
N VAL A 77 16.88 33.50 -3.31
CA VAL A 77 16.08 34.53 -3.99
C VAL A 77 16.90 35.78 -4.26
N SER A 78 16.58 36.48 -5.34
CA SER A 78 17.08 37.84 -5.55
C SER A 78 16.33 38.86 -4.66
N GLY A 79 16.94 40.01 -4.38
CA GLY A 79 16.38 41.00 -3.45
C GLY A 79 14.92 41.39 -3.74
N ARG A 80 14.64 41.82 -4.98
CA ARG A 80 13.27 42.21 -5.39
C ARG A 80 12.27 41.04 -5.32
N LEU A 81 12.63 39.88 -5.88
CA LEU A 81 11.74 38.71 -5.89
C LEU A 81 11.52 38.16 -4.48
N GLY A 82 12.53 38.27 -3.62
CA GLY A 82 12.49 37.91 -2.21
C GLY A 82 11.45 38.69 -1.43
N GLN A 83 11.45 40.04 -1.55
CA GLN A 83 10.45 40.89 -0.91
C GLN A 83 9.01 40.51 -1.29
N GLU A 84 8.80 40.04 -2.52
CA GLU A 84 7.48 39.66 -3.02
C GLU A 84 7.07 38.24 -2.55
N ILE A 85 7.96 37.24 -2.60
CA ILE A 85 7.59 35.84 -2.34
C ILE A 85 7.68 35.44 -0.86
N ILE A 86 8.67 35.96 -0.12
CA ILE A 86 8.98 35.50 1.24
C ILE A 86 7.79 35.63 2.21
N PRO A 87 6.98 36.71 2.20
CA PRO A 87 5.81 36.82 3.06
C PRO A 87 4.81 35.66 2.91
N TYR A 88 4.77 34.99 1.76
CA TYR A 88 3.86 33.87 1.50
C TYR A 88 4.46 32.51 1.85
N ILE A 89 5.77 32.34 1.69
CA ILE A 89 6.42 31.01 1.83
C ILE A 89 7.17 30.83 3.15
N HIS A 90 7.52 31.89 3.88
CA HIS A 90 8.41 31.77 5.04
C HIS A 90 7.81 30.95 6.19
N GLN A 91 6.48 30.92 6.32
CA GLN A 91 5.81 30.11 7.35
C GLN A 91 5.71 28.63 6.97
N LEU A 92 5.90 28.26 5.69
CA LEU A 92 5.73 26.89 5.22
C LEU A 92 6.79 25.97 5.83
N ARG A 93 6.36 24.84 6.38
CA ARG A 93 7.21 23.89 7.11
C ARG A 93 8.35 23.32 6.25
N GLN A 94 8.07 23.06 4.99
CA GLN A 94 9.04 22.53 4.03
C GLN A 94 10.13 23.53 3.67
N VAL A 95 9.94 24.84 3.88
CA VAL A 95 10.99 25.85 3.67
C VAL A 95 11.83 25.96 4.94
N ILE A 96 13.11 25.57 4.85
CA ILE A 96 14.00 25.45 6.02
C ILE A 96 15.00 26.59 6.17
N SER A 97 15.48 27.15 5.06
CA SER A 97 16.41 28.28 5.05
C SER A 97 16.27 29.07 3.76
N ILE A 98 16.36 30.38 3.88
CA ILE A 98 16.26 31.33 2.77
C ILE A 98 17.53 32.17 2.75
N TYR A 99 18.10 32.32 1.56
CA TYR A 99 19.28 33.14 1.29
C TYR A 99 18.91 34.20 0.27
N VAL A 100 19.23 35.45 0.59
CA VAL A 100 18.99 36.57 -0.33
C VAL A 100 20.30 36.87 -1.05
N TYR A 101 20.36 36.53 -2.33
CA TYR A 101 21.53 36.80 -3.17
C TYR A 101 21.27 38.06 -4.01
N CYS A 102 21.95 39.17 -3.71
CA CYS A 102 21.66 40.47 -4.30
C CYS A 102 22.88 41.40 -4.37
N MET A 103 22.85 42.43 -5.23
CA MET A 103 23.96 43.38 -5.36
C MET A 103 23.98 44.48 -4.29
N ASP A 104 22.88 44.72 -3.59
CA ASP A 104 22.71 45.82 -2.62
C ASP A 104 22.33 45.25 -1.25
N GLU A 105 23.34 44.90 -0.47
CA GLU A 105 23.23 44.25 0.84
C GLU A 105 22.43 45.10 1.84
N THR A 106 22.84 46.36 2.03
CA THR A 106 22.31 47.24 3.08
C THR A 106 20.81 47.48 2.95
N ASN A 107 20.30 47.63 1.73
CA ASN A 107 18.86 47.79 1.51
C ASN A 107 18.08 46.49 1.76
N ASN A 108 18.68 45.33 1.45
CA ASN A 108 18.00 44.05 1.60
C ASN A 108 18.02 43.52 3.04
N GLU A 109 19.03 43.86 3.82
CA GLU A 109 19.09 43.54 5.25
C GLU A 109 17.90 44.11 6.03
N GLN A 110 17.51 45.37 5.74
CA GLN A 110 16.47 46.09 6.49
C GLN A 110 15.13 45.34 6.57
N TRP A 111 14.74 44.66 5.50
CA TRP A 111 13.51 43.86 5.47
C TRP A 111 13.79 42.38 5.83
N ALA A 112 14.97 41.86 5.52
CA ALA A 112 15.31 40.47 5.77
C ALA A 112 15.30 40.11 7.28
N PHE A 113 15.75 41.01 8.15
CA PHE A 113 15.75 40.80 9.61
C PHE A 113 14.37 40.54 10.22
N GLN A 114 13.28 40.84 9.49
CA GLN A 114 11.91 40.58 9.93
C GLN A 114 11.51 39.10 9.81
N PHE A 115 12.27 38.28 9.07
CA PHE A 115 11.94 36.89 8.78
C PHE A 115 13.00 35.93 9.35
N THR A 116 12.61 35.13 10.33
CA THR A 116 13.50 34.22 11.07
C THR A 116 14.14 33.11 10.24
N LYS A 117 13.59 32.80 9.05
CA LYS A 117 14.15 31.78 8.15
C LYS A 117 15.15 32.33 7.14
N ILE A 118 15.33 33.65 7.07
CA ILE A 118 16.41 34.24 6.27
C ILE A 118 17.70 34.09 7.07
N LYS A 119 18.66 33.36 6.50
CA LYS A 119 19.95 33.08 7.13
C LYS A 119 20.96 34.18 6.88
N SER A 120 20.95 34.74 5.68
CA SER A 120 21.86 35.79 5.28
C SER A 120 21.38 36.54 4.03
N VAL A 121 21.90 37.75 3.90
CA VAL A 121 21.89 38.55 2.68
C VAL A 121 23.32 38.56 2.17
N VAL A 122 23.54 38.13 0.93
CA VAL A 122 24.89 37.87 0.40
C VAL A 122 25.05 38.52 -0.97
N VAL A 123 26.20 39.17 -1.18
CA VAL A 123 26.57 39.82 -2.44
C VAL A 123 27.52 38.99 -3.29
N ASP A 124 28.27 38.09 -2.66
CA ASP A 124 29.29 37.24 -3.29
C ASP A 124 28.85 35.77 -3.37
N LEU A 125 29.10 35.13 -4.52
CA LEU A 125 28.68 33.76 -4.74
C LEU A 125 29.50 32.76 -3.91
N ASP A 126 30.80 32.99 -3.71
CA ASP A 126 31.65 32.08 -2.94
C ASP A 126 31.31 32.15 -1.45
N GLU A 127 30.93 33.33 -0.95
CA GLU A 127 30.35 33.47 0.39
C GLU A 127 29.03 32.69 0.52
N LEU A 128 28.11 32.84 -0.44
CA LEU A 128 26.83 32.12 -0.45
C LEU A 128 27.06 30.60 -0.42
N VAL A 129 27.96 30.11 -1.27
CA VAL A 129 28.34 28.68 -1.36
C VAL A 129 28.94 28.20 -0.04
N SER A 130 29.79 28.99 0.61
CA SER A 130 30.44 28.63 1.88
C SER A 130 29.42 28.55 3.04
N GLN A 131 28.52 29.54 3.12
CA GLN A 131 27.44 29.55 4.12
C GLN A 131 26.46 28.39 3.89
N LEU A 132 25.99 28.18 2.65
CA LEU A 132 25.15 27.06 2.29
C LEU A 132 25.78 25.72 2.65
N THR A 133 27.07 25.55 2.38
CA THR A 133 27.80 24.30 2.71
C THR A 133 27.82 24.05 4.21
N THR A 134 28.08 25.09 5.00
CA THR A 134 28.14 25.00 6.47
C THR A 134 26.77 24.69 7.06
N ASP A 135 25.75 25.46 6.67
CA ASP A 135 24.37 25.28 7.14
C ASP A 135 23.80 23.93 6.73
N HIS A 136 24.05 23.49 5.49
CA HIS A 136 23.58 22.19 5.01
C HIS A 136 24.18 21.04 5.82
N LYS A 137 25.49 21.06 6.11
CA LYS A 137 26.15 20.04 6.94
C LYS A 137 25.54 19.93 8.34
N ILE A 138 25.31 21.07 9.00
CA ILE A 138 24.70 21.10 10.34
C ILE A 138 23.27 20.58 10.30
N GLN A 139 22.45 21.09 9.38
CA GLN A 139 21.05 20.68 9.24
C GLN A 139 20.93 19.19 8.93
N LYS A 140 21.79 18.65 8.07
CA LYS A 140 21.81 17.22 7.75
C LYS A 140 22.05 16.36 8.99
N LYS A 141 23.07 16.67 9.81
CA LYS A 141 23.39 15.88 11.01
C LYS A 141 22.28 15.92 12.07
N VAL A 142 21.56 17.04 12.18
CA VAL A 142 20.57 17.27 13.25
C VAL A 142 19.12 17.00 12.82
N GLU A 143 18.77 17.24 11.55
CA GLU A 143 17.41 17.08 11.02
C GLU A 143 17.17 15.77 10.27
N GLU A 144 18.20 14.94 9.99
CA GLU A 144 17.99 13.59 9.45
C GLU A 144 17.20 12.74 10.47
N PRO A 145 15.93 12.36 10.18
CA PRO A 145 15.09 11.68 11.14
C PRO A 145 15.56 10.22 11.32
N LEU A 146 15.56 9.75 12.57
CA LEU A 146 15.89 8.36 12.88
C LEU A 146 14.69 7.46 12.58
N SER A 147 14.94 6.33 11.93
CA SER A 147 13.91 5.30 11.74
C SER A 147 13.79 4.44 12.98
N ILE A 148 13.01 4.89 13.95
CA ILE A 148 12.80 4.21 15.23
C ILE A 148 11.54 3.32 15.15
N ASN A 149 11.72 2.02 15.37
CA ASN A 149 10.62 1.07 15.57
C ASN A 149 10.50 0.72 17.06
N ILE A 150 9.28 0.69 17.60
CA ILE A 150 9.03 0.36 19.01
C ILE A 150 8.37 -1.03 19.08
N LEU A 151 8.93 -1.92 19.90
CA LEU A 151 8.32 -3.20 20.25
C LEU A 151 7.53 -3.06 21.54
N THR A 152 6.22 -3.32 21.47
CA THR A 152 5.33 -3.27 22.65
C THR A 152 5.16 -4.67 23.24
N THR A 153 5.63 -4.86 24.49
CA THR A 153 5.58 -6.16 25.20
C THR A 153 4.38 -6.30 26.13
N ASN A 154 3.69 -5.20 26.46
CA ASN A 154 2.52 -5.17 27.35
C ASN A 154 1.19 -5.45 26.62
N VAL A 155 1.03 -6.65 26.07
CA VAL A 155 -0.28 -7.07 25.57
C VAL A 155 -0.57 -8.50 25.99
N ASP A 156 -1.68 -8.66 26.73
CA ASP A 156 -2.37 -9.95 26.89
C ASP A 156 -2.42 -10.70 25.56
N ALA A 157 -2.25 -12.02 25.61
CA ALA A 157 -1.93 -12.95 24.52
C ALA A 157 -2.98 -13.08 23.38
N GLY A 158 -3.58 -11.98 22.91
CA GLY A 158 -4.64 -11.94 21.91
C GLY A 158 -4.48 -10.87 20.81
N LYS A 159 -3.45 -10.00 20.83
CA LYS A 159 -3.10 -9.22 19.62
C LYS A 159 -2.21 -10.07 18.71
N SER A 160 -2.68 -10.31 17.49
CA SER A 160 -1.92 -11.00 16.45
C SER A 160 -0.52 -10.35 16.27
N THR A 161 0.49 -11.18 16.03
CA THR A 161 1.88 -10.78 15.68
C THR A 161 1.98 -9.95 14.39
N THR A 162 0.86 -9.71 13.72
CA THR A 162 0.73 -9.01 12.44
C THR A 162 0.46 -7.50 12.57
N GLY A 163 0.45 -6.94 13.78
CA GLY A 163 0.30 -5.49 14.05
C GLY A 163 1.64 -4.74 14.18
N VAL A 164 1.72 -3.77 15.12
CA VAL A 164 2.91 -2.91 15.39
C VAL A 164 4.20 -3.73 15.62
N ASN A 165 4.10 -4.86 16.32
CA ASN A 165 5.24 -5.75 16.56
C ASN A 165 5.72 -6.47 15.27
N GLY A 166 4.86 -6.58 14.25
CA GLY A 166 5.19 -7.18 12.96
C GLY A 166 6.24 -6.35 12.21
N GLN A 167 6.03 -5.03 12.10
CA GLN A 167 6.99 -4.14 11.43
C GLN A 167 8.35 -4.15 12.13
N PHE A 168 8.36 -4.10 13.47
CA PHE A 168 9.59 -4.23 14.25
C PHE A 168 10.35 -5.51 13.89
N VAL A 169 9.68 -6.67 13.95
CA VAL A 169 10.33 -7.97 13.75
C VAL A 169 10.74 -8.20 12.31
N TYR A 170 9.90 -7.84 11.33
CA TYR A 170 10.24 -8.00 9.92
C TYR A 170 11.45 -7.16 9.52
N SER A 171 11.57 -5.92 10.04
CA SER A 171 12.78 -5.13 9.83
C SER A 171 14.03 -5.81 10.37
N GLN A 172 13.97 -6.46 11.53
CA GLN A 172 15.09 -7.21 12.10
C GLN A 172 15.49 -8.41 11.25
N ILE A 173 14.51 -9.20 10.82
CA ILE A 173 14.76 -10.37 9.98
C ILE A 173 15.26 -9.97 8.59
N LEU A 174 14.80 -8.83 8.06
CA LEU A 174 15.27 -8.29 6.79
C LEU A 174 16.76 -7.91 6.86
N ILE A 175 17.17 -7.20 7.91
CA ILE A 175 18.58 -6.83 8.12
C ILE A 175 19.44 -8.10 8.25
N ASP A 176 19.01 -9.07 9.05
CA ASP A 176 19.70 -10.37 9.23
C ASP A 176 19.79 -11.17 7.91
N CYS A 177 18.74 -11.14 7.08
CA CYS A 177 18.73 -11.77 5.78
C CYS A 177 19.71 -11.08 4.82
N LEU A 178 19.70 -9.75 4.77
CA LEU A 178 20.57 -8.95 3.90
C LEU A 178 22.06 -9.13 4.25
N LEU A 179 22.40 -9.23 5.53
CA LEU A 179 23.78 -9.48 5.98
C LEU A 179 24.33 -10.85 5.59
N ARG A 180 23.47 -11.86 5.46
CA ARG A 180 23.87 -13.22 5.10
C ARG A 180 23.81 -13.48 3.59
N LEU A 181 23.12 -12.60 2.84
CA LEU A 181 22.99 -12.70 1.39
C LEU A 181 24.31 -12.37 0.69
N ARG A 182 24.76 -13.27 -0.18
CA ARG A 182 25.92 -13.00 -1.04
C ARG A 182 25.61 -11.87 -2.02
N SER A 183 26.59 -11.01 -2.25
CA SER A 183 26.58 -10.00 -3.31
C SER A 183 27.44 -10.47 -4.47
N ASN A 184 27.02 -10.17 -5.69
CA ASN A 184 27.80 -10.41 -6.89
C ASN A 184 28.15 -9.08 -7.58
N GLU A 185 28.99 -9.14 -8.61
CA GLU A 185 29.41 -7.95 -9.38
C GLU A 185 28.25 -7.30 -10.16
N ILE A 186 27.20 -8.07 -10.49
CA ILE A 186 26.02 -7.53 -11.19
C ILE A 186 25.30 -6.53 -10.28
N ASP A 187 25.12 -6.86 -9.00
CA ASP A 187 24.51 -5.96 -8.02
C ASP A 187 25.32 -4.67 -7.82
N LYS A 188 26.65 -4.80 -7.77
CA LYS A 188 27.55 -3.66 -7.63
C LYS A 188 27.45 -2.74 -8.85
N ASN A 189 27.43 -3.29 -10.06
CA ASN A 189 27.27 -2.51 -11.28
C ASN A 189 25.89 -1.84 -11.38
N GLU A 190 24.83 -2.52 -10.95
CA GLU A 190 23.47 -1.96 -10.85
C GLU A 190 23.45 -0.75 -9.91
N LEU A 191 24.08 -0.84 -8.73
CA LEU A 191 24.23 0.27 -7.79
C LEU A 191 24.97 1.47 -8.41
N ILE A 192 26.11 1.22 -9.05
CA ILE A 192 26.93 2.27 -9.66
C ILE A 192 26.18 2.96 -10.80
N ASN A 193 25.50 2.20 -11.67
CA ASN A 193 24.75 2.78 -12.79
C ASN A 193 23.56 3.61 -12.32
N LEU A 194 22.87 3.16 -11.26
CA LEU A 194 21.78 3.91 -10.66
C LEU A 194 22.25 5.30 -10.20
N TYR A 195 23.39 5.39 -9.50
CA TYR A 195 23.90 6.68 -9.03
C TYR A 195 24.64 7.50 -10.10
N LYS A 196 25.16 6.87 -11.17
CA LYS A 196 25.62 7.61 -12.36
C LYS A 196 24.47 8.41 -12.98
N ASN A 197 23.27 7.82 -13.03
CA ASN A 197 22.08 8.50 -13.53
C ASN A 197 21.55 9.54 -12.53
N GLU A 198 21.50 9.23 -11.23
CA GLU A 198 21.01 10.17 -10.20
C GLU A 198 21.86 11.45 -10.10
N TYR A 199 23.18 11.32 -10.25
CA TYR A 199 24.13 12.43 -10.16
C TYR A 199 24.53 12.98 -11.54
N GLU A 200 23.69 12.78 -12.57
CA GLU A 200 23.94 13.35 -13.90
C GLU A 200 24.10 14.88 -13.81
N GLY A 201 25.25 15.38 -14.30
CA GLY A 201 25.61 16.79 -14.23
C GLY A 201 26.27 17.25 -12.92
N ASN A 202 26.45 16.36 -11.94
CA ASN A 202 27.19 16.62 -10.70
C ASN A 202 28.59 15.99 -10.76
N TYR A 203 29.55 16.72 -11.33
CA TYR A 203 30.91 16.22 -11.56
C TYR A 203 31.64 15.80 -10.26
N THR A 204 31.35 16.45 -9.13
CA THR A 204 31.96 16.11 -7.85
C THR A 204 31.53 14.72 -7.38
N GLU A 205 30.22 14.45 -7.37
CA GLU A 205 29.72 13.13 -6.96
C GLU A 205 30.05 12.04 -7.99
N LEU A 206 30.05 12.36 -9.28
CA LEU A 206 30.49 11.42 -10.32
C LEU A 206 31.98 11.05 -10.19
N ASN A 207 32.83 12.01 -9.83
CA ASN A 207 34.25 11.73 -9.54
C ASN A 207 34.40 10.88 -8.27
N ASN A 208 33.65 11.18 -7.20
CA ASN A 208 33.64 10.36 -5.99
C ASN A 208 33.19 8.92 -6.28
N LEU A 209 32.20 8.75 -7.16
CA LEU A 209 31.71 7.44 -7.59
C LEU A 209 32.74 6.68 -8.43
N HIS A 210 33.50 7.38 -9.28
CA HIS A 210 34.62 6.81 -10.03
C HIS A 210 35.76 6.36 -9.10
N GLU A 211 36.20 7.24 -8.20
CA GLU A 211 37.22 6.92 -7.18
C GLU A 211 36.77 5.74 -6.31
N PHE A 212 35.50 5.70 -5.90
CA PHE A 212 34.96 4.54 -5.19
C PHE A 212 34.99 3.26 -6.06
N GLN A 213 34.70 3.35 -7.35
CA GLN A 213 34.73 2.18 -8.23
C GLN A 213 36.15 1.61 -8.38
N GLU A 214 37.18 2.46 -8.40
CA GLU A 214 38.58 2.07 -8.58
C GLU A 214 39.28 1.68 -7.26
N ASP A 215 39.10 2.46 -6.20
CA ASP A 215 39.90 2.41 -4.98
C ASP A 215 39.19 1.73 -3.79
N TYR A 216 37.96 1.27 -3.96
CA TYR A 216 37.22 0.61 -2.88
C TYR A 216 37.87 -0.70 -2.44
N SER A 217 38.04 -0.83 -1.12
CA SER A 217 38.41 -2.07 -0.44
C SER A 217 37.62 -2.20 0.87
N SER A 218 37.36 -3.44 1.31
CA SER A 218 36.54 -3.70 2.50
C SER A 218 37.15 -3.19 3.81
N ASP A 219 38.47 -2.96 3.86
CA ASP A 219 39.16 -2.30 4.98
C ASP A 219 38.95 -0.79 5.03
N LYS A 220 38.59 -0.16 3.91
CA LYS A 220 38.31 1.29 3.80
C LYS A 220 36.82 1.62 3.82
N VAL A 221 35.93 0.65 4.04
CA VAL A 221 34.48 0.87 3.96
C VAL A 221 33.97 1.94 4.93
N LEU A 222 34.49 2.00 6.16
CA LEU A 222 34.12 3.01 7.16
C LEU A 222 34.60 4.41 6.76
N TRP A 223 35.77 4.50 6.13
CA TRP A 223 36.29 5.76 5.60
C TRP A 223 35.38 6.27 4.47
N TRP A 224 34.99 5.39 3.55
CA TRP A 224 34.05 5.72 2.47
C TRP A 224 32.67 6.07 2.98
N TYR A 225 32.18 5.35 3.98
CA TYR A 225 30.90 5.64 4.63
C TYR A 225 30.92 7.02 5.31
N THR A 226 32.04 7.45 5.88
CA THR A 226 32.13 8.72 6.60
C THR A 226 32.57 9.90 5.72
N LYS A 227 33.02 9.69 4.48
CA LYS A 227 33.41 10.75 3.52
C LYS A 227 32.27 11.70 3.10
N GLU A 228 31.07 11.56 3.65
CA GLU A 228 29.87 12.37 3.34
C GLU A 228 29.48 12.45 1.84
N THR A 229 29.95 11.49 1.02
CA THR A 229 29.65 11.42 -0.43
C THR A 229 28.35 10.64 -0.70
N PHE A 230 28.11 10.27 -1.97
CA PHE A 230 27.02 9.40 -2.39
C PHE A 230 26.76 8.22 -1.44
N PHE A 231 27.80 7.55 -0.92
CA PHE A 231 27.63 6.33 -0.13
C PHE A 231 26.89 6.61 1.19
N TYR A 232 27.38 7.58 2.00
CA TYR A 232 26.68 8.00 3.22
C TYR A 232 25.25 8.46 2.91
N LYS A 233 25.13 9.38 1.94
CA LYS A 233 23.89 10.10 1.64
C LYS A 233 22.78 9.12 1.24
N THR A 234 23.10 8.23 0.31
CA THR A 234 22.09 7.39 -0.35
C THR A 234 21.76 6.16 0.46
N LEU A 235 22.72 5.55 1.16
CA LEU A 235 22.46 4.44 2.06
C LEU A 235 21.57 4.86 3.23
N ASN A 236 21.92 5.95 3.93
CA ASN A 236 21.12 6.41 5.07
C ASN A 236 19.73 6.88 4.62
N ALA A 237 19.62 7.47 3.44
CA ALA A 237 18.32 7.79 2.85
C ALA A 237 17.49 6.53 2.55
N ALA A 238 18.07 5.51 1.93
CA ALA A 238 17.39 4.25 1.63
C ALA A 238 16.93 3.51 2.90
N LEU A 239 17.76 3.50 3.95
CA LEU A 239 17.40 2.94 5.26
C LEU A 239 16.20 3.67 5.88
N ARG A 240 16.17 5.00 5.77
CA ARG A 240 15.09 5.84 6.28
C ARG A 240 13.78 5.69 5.52
N THR A 241 13.84 5.66 4.19
CA THR A 241 12.65 5.48 3.34
C THR A 241 12.24 4.01 3.23
N GLN A 242 13.02 3.09 3.81
CA GLN A 242 12.86 1.65 3.67
C GLN A 242 12.82 1.23 2.19
N SER A 243 13.68 1.84 1.35
CA SER A 243 13.87 1.41 -0.04
C SER A 243 14.68 0.10 -0.05
N ILE A 244 13.95 -1.00 0.13
CA ILE A 244 14.50 -2.35 0.29
C ILE A 244 15.44 -2.72 -0.87
N HIS A 245 15.07 -2.34 -2.09
CA HIS A 245 15.90 -2.68 -3.25
C HIS A 245 17.25 -1.98 -3.23
N ILE A 246 17.29 -0.71 -2.84
CA ILE A 246 18.55 0.04 -2.69
C ILE A 246 19.38 -0.53 -1.53
N ILE A 247 18.75 -0.86 -0.40
CA ILE A 247 19.45 -1.51 0.73
C ILE A 247 20.04 -2.87 0.29
N PHE A 248 19.32 -3.63 -0.54
CA PHE A 248 19.81 -4.87 -1.12
C PHE A 248 21.05 -4.65 -2.00
N LEU A 249 21.08 -3.60 -2.82
CA LEU A 249 22.27 -3.29 -3.63
C LEU A 249 23.47 -2.87 -2.75
N PHE A 250 23.22 -2.25 -1.60
CA PHE A 250 24.25 -1.91 -0.60
C PHE A 250 24.68 -3.08 0.30
N ARG A 251 24.09 -4.27 0.19
CA ARG A 251 24.25 -5.33 1.21
C ARG A 251 25.70 -5.79 1.45
N SER A 252 26.54 -5.82 0.42
CA SER A 252 27.98 -6.13 0.55
C SER A 252 28.73 -5.07 1.36
N LEU A 253 28.41 -3.80 1.12
CA LEU A 253 28.97 -2.66 1.83
C LEU A 253 28.53 -2.65 3.30
N ILE A 254 27.25 -2.94 3.54
CA ILE A 254 26.69 -3.12 4.90
C ILE A 254 27.39 -4.29 5.62
N TYR A 255 27.66 -5.39 4.91
CA TYR A 255 28.41 -6.53 5.43
C TYR A 255 29.86 -6.18 5.76
N ASP A 256 30.54 -5.40 4.91
CA ASP A 256 31.90 -4.94 5.18
C ASP A 256 31.94 -4.01 6.41
N ILE A 257 30.97 -3.08 6.53
CA ILE A 257 30.82 -2.25 7.74
C ILE A 257 30.66 -3.12 8.98
N TYR A 258 29.77 -4.12 8.92
CA TYR A 258 29.55 -5.07 10.02
C TYR A 258 30.87 -5.70 10.47
N HIS A 259 31.68 -6.24 9.55
CA HIS A 259 32.96 -6.88 9.89
C HIS A 259 33.99 -5.91 10.46
N GLN A 260 34.06 -4.67 9.94
CA GLN A 260 34.94 -3.65 10.52
C GLN A 260 34.50 -3.31 11.94
N LEU A 261 33.20 -3.10 12.17
CA LEU A 261 32.68 -2.82 13.52
C LEU A 261 32.97 -3.98 14.49
N GLN A 262 32.80 -5.24 14.07
CA GLN A 262 33.18 -6.39 14.90
C GLN A 262 34.68 -6.41 15.22
N LYS A 263 35.53 -6.13 14.22
CA LYS A 263 36.99 -6.14 14.37
C LYS A 263 37.47 -5.08 15.37
N TYR A 264 36.83 -3.93 15.40
CA TYR A 264 37.21 -2.79 16.24
C TYR A 264 36.30 -2.57 17.45
N GLN A 265 35.39 -3.51 17.74
CA GLN A 265 34.48 -3.42 18.88
C GLN A 265 35.26 -3.27 20.19
N SER A 266 34.82 -2.30 21.00
CA SER A 266 35.43 -2.04 22.30
C SER A 266 35.26 -3.22 23.25
N LYS A 267 36.16 -3.35 24.22
CA LYS A 267 36.06 -4.34 25.32
C LYS A 267 35.54 -3.73 26.62
N LYS A 268 35.33 -2.41 26.63
CA LYS A 268 34.95 -1.63 27.81
C LYS A 268 33.55 -1.09 27.63
N PHE A 269 32.86 -0.93 28.76
CA PHE A 269 31.61 -0.19 28.80
C PHE A 269 31.85 1.24 28.30
N GLU A 270 30.97 1.72 27.45
CA GLU A 270 31.02 3.06 26.86
C GLU A 270 29.69 3.76 27.05
N ARG A 271 29.75 5.04 27.43
CA ARG A 271 28.61 5.93 27.42
C ARG A 271 28.76 6.88 26.25
N VAL A 272 27.77 6.89 25.37
CA VAL A 272 27.81 7.65 24.14
C VAL A 272 26.58 8.54 24.00
N TYR A 273 26.72 9.56 23.15
CA TYR A 273 25.81 10.68 23.05
C TYR A 273 25.47 10.97 21.59
N ARG A 274 24.22 11.37 21.33
CA ARG A 274 23.80 11.92 20.05
C ARG A 274 22.74 12.99 20.25
N CYS A 275 22.91 14.10 19.57
CA CYS A 275 21.92 15.17 19.51
C CYS A 275 21.07 15.09 18.23
N GLN A 276 19.79 15.48 18.34
CA GLN A 276 18.86 15.50 17.21
C GLN A 276 17.69 16.45 17.46
N LEU A 277 17.12 17.00 16.39
CA LEU A 277 15.80 17.63 16.44
C LEU A 277 14.71 16.58 16.19
N MET A 278 13.70 16.55 17.07
CA MET A 278 12.62 15.58 17.03
C MET A 278 11.27 16.28 17.07
N SER A 279 10.27 15.77 16.35
CA SER A 279 8.92 16.32 16.44
C SER A 279 8.27 16.04 17.79
N ASN A 280 7.34 16.90 18.19
CA ASN A 280 6.53 16.68 19.39
C ASN A 280 5.82 15.31 19.38
N ASP A 281 5.34 14.86 18.22
CA ASP A 281 4.66 13.58 18.08
C ASP A 281 5.59 12.39 18.31
N GLU A 282 6.79 12.41 17.72
CA GLU A 282 7.81 11.37 17.94
C GLU A 282 8.25 11.33 19.40
N LEU A 283 8.50 12.50 20.00
CA LEU A 283 8.90 12.58 21.41
C LEU A 283 7.79 12.08 22.35
N ASN A 284 6.53 12.43 22.08
CA ASN A 284 5.38 11.95 22.84
C ASN A 284 5.18 10.44 22.67
N SER A 285 5.40 9.91 21.48
CA SER A 285 5.40 8.46 21.23
C SER A 285 6.45 7.74 22.06
N LEU A 286 7.69 8.25 22.13
CA LEU A 286 8.73 7.69 22.99
C LEU A 286 8.35 7.77 24.48
N LYS A 287 7.80 8.90 24.94
CA LYS A 287 7.35 9.06 26.34
C LYS A 287 6.30 8.02 26.75
N GLN A 288 5.38 7.66 25.85
CA GLN A 288 4.36 6.64 26.11
C GLN A 288 4.93 5.21 26.18
N ASN A 289 6.15 4.99 25.69
CA ASN A 289 6.77 3.68 25.55
C ASN A 289 8.03 3.52 26.42
N ILE A 290 8.17 4.31 27.49
CA ILE A 290 9.24 4.11 28.48
C ILE A 290 9.16 2.68 29.05
N GLY A 291 10.30 2.02 29.14
CA GLY A 291 10.46 0.62 29.53
C GLY A 291 10.34 -0.39 28.37
N GLN A 292 9.95 0.04 27.17
CA GLN A 292 9.85 -0.81 25.99
C GLN A 292 11.18 -0.87 25.20
N PHE A 293 11.25 -1.78 24.23
CA PHE A 293 12.40 -1.87 23.33
C PHE A 293 12.19 -0.98 22.10
N ILE A 294 13.26 -0.30 21.72
CA ILE A 294 13.33 0.47 20.48
C ILE A 294 14.41 -0.13 19.59
N SER A 295 14.18 -0.14 18.28
CA SER A 295 15.18 -0.48 17.26
C SER A 295 15.43 0.74 16.39
N VAL A 296 16.70 1.01 16.10
CA VAL A 296 17.09 2.02 15.12
C VAL A 296 17.42 1.31 13.81
N ASN A 297 16.58 1.48 12.80
CA ASN A 297 16.74 0.84 11.48
C ASN A 297 17.64 1.65 10.53
N SER A 298 18.58 2.40 11.09
CA SER A 298 19.64 3.11 10.39
C SER A 298 20.94 2.92 11.18
N PHE A 299 22.08 3.21 10.56
CA PHE A 299 23.33 3.29 11.32
C PHE A 299 23.18 4.40 12.35
N PHE A 300 23.51 4.10 13.61
CA PHE A 300 23.34 5.07 14.69
C PHE A 300 24.70 5.67 15.01
N SER A 301 24.98 6.82 14.39
CA SER A 301 26.21 7.57 14.64
C SER A 301 26.09 8.36 15.94
N THR A 302 27.05 8.19 16.83
CA THR A 302 27.11 8.79 18.17
C THR A 302 28.55 9.24 18.46
N THR A 303 28.80 9.88 19.59
CA THR A 303 30.14 10.25 20.05
C THR A 303 30.31 9.89 21.52
N ASP A 304 31.52 9.55 21.95
CA ASP A 304 31.84 9.33 23.36
C ASP A 304 32.07 10.65 24.12
N ASP A 305 32.12 11.80 23.41
CA ASP A 305 32.17 13.14 24.00
C ASP A 305 30.82 13.86 23.97
N ARG A 306 30.27 14.08 25.16
CA ARG A 306 29.01 14.82 25.35
C ARG A 306 29.09 16.26 24.81
N SER A 307 30.25 16.90 24.90
CA SER A 307 30.43 18.29 24.47
C SER A 307 30.34 18.39 22.95
N THR A 308 30.98 17.46 22.24
CA THR A 308 30.88 17.29 20.79
C THR A 308 29.42 17.08 20.35
N ALA A 309 28.66 16.22 21.04
CA ALA A 309 27.25 16.02 20.74
C ALA A 309 26.42 17.33 20.90
N LEU A 310 26.63 18.07 21.99
CA LEU A 310 25.91 19.33 22.25
C LEU A 310 26.32 20.45 21.29
N PHE A 311 27.59 20.51 20.90
CA PHE A 311 28.09 21.48 19.92
C PHE A 311 27.37 21.36 18.57
N LEU A 312 27.13 20.13 18.10
CA LEU A 312 26.39 19.86 16.85
C LEU A 312 24.96 20.42 16.87
N LEU A 313 24.36 20.58 18.06
CA LEU A 313 23.00 21.10 18.23
C LEU A 313 22.95 22.65 18.18
N GLY A 314 24.09 23.33 18.32
CA GLY A 314 24.26 24.79 18.21
C GLY A 314 23.28 25.65 19.03
N ASP A 315 23.20 26.95 18.70
CA ASP A 315 22.16 27.90 19.14
C ASP A 315 20.92 27.82 18.23
N ILE A 316 20.50 26.61 17.84
CA ILE A 316 19.32 26.45 16.99
C ILE A 316 18.09 26.95 17.77
N THR A 317 17.53 28.08 17.34
CA THR A 317 16.23 28.55 17.81
C THR A 317 15.18 27.49 17.47
N THR A 318 14.59 26.88 18.49
CA THR A 318 13.62 25.80 18.32
C THR A 318 12.40 26.32 17.56
N LYS A 319 12.08 25.64 16.45
CA LYS A 319 10.84 25.84 15.67
C LYS A 319 9.62 25.56 16.57
N ILE A 320 8.44 26.06 16.20
CA ILE A 320 7.19 25.89 16.98
C ILE A 320 6.82 24.41 17.23
N ASP A 321 7.34 23.47 16.43
CA ASP A 321 6.96 22.04 16.47
C ASP A 321 8.13 21.03 16.61
N LEU A 322 9.38 21.49 16.84
CA LEU A 322 10.55 20.62 17.01
C LEU A 322 11.23 20.84 18.36
N GLU A 323 11.59 19.75 19.00
CA GLU A 323 12.24 19.70 20.30
C GLU A 323 13.71 19.28 20.16
N ARG A 324 14.57 19.88 20.98
CA ARG A 324 15.98 19.53 21.11
C ARG A 324 16.11 18.27 21.95
N VAL A 325 16.66 17.20 21.38
CA VAL A 325 16.82 15.91 22.04
C VAL A 325 18.30 15.51 22.11
N LEU A 326 18.72 15.06 23.30
CA LEU A 326 20.00 14.40 23.55
C LEU A 326 19.73 12.95 23.94
N PHE A 327 20.21 12.01 23.13
CA PHE A 327 20.29 10.60 23.50
C PHE A 327 21.53 10.36 24.36
N GLU A 328 21.33 9.74 25.53
CA GLU A 328 22.39 9.23 26.41
C GLU A 328 22.27 7.70 26.45
N ILE A 329 23.28 7.02 25.93
CA ILE A 329 23.24 5.58 25.67
C ILE A 329 24.31 4.89 26.48
N ASP A 330 23.89 3.95 27.32
CA ASP A 330 24.77 3.03 28.03
C ASP A 330 24.99 1.78 27.17
N ALA A 331 26.23 1.58 26.71
CA ALA A 331 26.59 0.51 25.79
C ALA A 331 27.65 -0.42 26.40
N ASP A 332 27.24 -1.64 26.75
CA ASP A 332 28.17 -2.70 27.15
C ASP A 332 28.47 -3.60 25.93
N PRO A 333 29.70 -3.63 25.41
CA PRO A 333 30.02 -4.47 24.26
C PRO A 333 30.04 -5.97 24.61
N LYS A 334 30.07 -6.35 25.90
CA LYS A 334 30.13 -7.77 26.31
C LYS A 334 28.81 -8.51 26.16
N ILE A 335 27.70 -7.78 26.16
CA ILE A 335 26.37 -8.37 26.00
C ILE A 335 26.01 -8.54 24.52
N VAL A 336 26.68 -7.83 23.61
CA VAL A 336 26.34 -7.76 22.18
C VAL A 336 27.17 -8.74 21.36
N ASN A 337 26.48 -9.73 20.78
CA ASN A 337 27.11 -10.78 19.98
C ASN A 337 26.76 -10.70 18.48
N THR A 338 25.72 -9.95 18.11
CA THR A 338 25.10 -9.99 16.77
C THR A 338 25.07 -8.66 16.05
N LYS A 339 25.13 -7.52 16.74
CA LYS A 339 25.05 -6.18 16.13
C LYS A 339 26.12 -5.27 16.72
N PRO A 340 27.35 -5.32 16.21
CA PRO A 340 28.49 -4.65 16.81
C PRO A 340 28.33 -3.13 16.80
N PHE A 341 29.08 -2.48 17.68
CA PHE A 341 29.37 -1.05 17.62
C PHE A 341 30.85 -0.84 17.91
N ALA A 342 31.43 0.23 17.39
CA ALA A 342 32.83 0.56 17.61
C ALA A 342 33.07 2.06 17.53
N ASN A 343 34.09 2.53 18.24
CA ASN A 343 34.68 3.84 17.97
C ASN A 343 35.44 3.74 16.63
N ILE A 344 34.96 4.48 15.63
CA ILE A 344 35.47 4.45 14.25
C ILE A 344 36.35 5.66 13.91
N SER A 345 36.68 6.51 14.88
CA SER A 345 37.42 7.76 14.66
C SER A 345 38.70 7.56 13.83
N LYS A 346 39.47 6.51 14.11
CA LYS A 346 40.72 6.20 13.38
C LYS A 346 40.51 5.66 11.96
N LEU A 347 39.28 5.28 11.63
CA LEU A 347 38.87 4.69 10.36
C LEU A 347 37.97 5.67 9.57
N SER A 348 37.49 6.72 10.22
CA SER A 348 36.63 7.74 9.67
C SER A 348 37.42 8.73 8.81
N TYR A 349 36.75 9.32 7.84
CA TYR A 349 37.23 10.49 7.12
C TYR A 349 37.38 11.71 8.05
N PHE A 350 36.59 11.76 9.14
CA PHE A 350 36.59 12.82 10.13
C PHE A 350 37.09 12.29 11.49
N PRO A 351 38.42 12.16 11.68
CA PRO A 351 38.97 11.53 12.88
C PRO A 351 38.74 12.32 14.17
N ASP A 352 38.45 13.61 14.07
CA ASP A 352 38.27 14.50 15.23
C ASP A 352 36.86 14.43 15.84
N GLU A 353 35.89 13.77 15.18
CA GLU A 353 34.49 13.72 15.65
C GLU A 353 34.27 12.69 16.78
N SER A 354 35.30 11.92 17.13
CA SER A 354 35.23 10.86 18.16
C SER A 354 34.03 9.91 17.93
N GLU A 355 33.78 9.57 16.67
CA GLU A 355 32.57 8.89 16.24
C GLU A 355 32.52 7.44 16.75
N VAL A 356 31.40 7.08 17.38
CA VAL A 356 31.02 5.72 17.76
C VAL A 356 29.80 5.32 16.95
N LEU A 357 29.95 4.28 16.11
CA LEU A 357 28.93 3.86 15.16
C LEU A 357 28.30 2.52 15.59
N PHE A 358 26.98 2.49 15.71
CA PHE A 358 26.23 1.25 15.92
C PHE A 358 25.71 0.68 14.60
N MET A 359 25.72 -0.65 14.50
CA MET A 359 25.16 -1.38 13.38
C MET A 359 23.65 -1.11 13.20
N ILE A 360 23.17 -1.11 11.96
CA ILE A 360 21.74 -1.07 11.64
C ILE A 360 20.97 -2.16 12.40
N GLY A 361 19.78 -1.80 12.91
CA GLY A 361 18.92 -2.71 13.66
C GLY A 361 19.37 -2.93 15.11
N SER A 362 20.35 -2.17 15.62
CA SER A 362 20.67 -2.14 17.05
C SER A 362 19.44 -1.73 17.85
N PHE A 363 19.25 -2.37 19.01
CA PHE A 363 18.06 -2.19 19.83
C PHE A 363 18.45 -1.84 21.25
N PHE A 364 17.61 -1.00 21.83
CA PHE A 364 17.86 -0.34 23.09
C PHE A 364 16.61 -0.45 23.95
N ARG A 365 16.80 -0.56 25.26
CA ARG A 365 15.72 -0.36 26.21
C ARG A 365 15.61 1.12 26.51
N LEU A 366 14.41 1.67 26.33
CA LEU A 366 14.12 3.06 26.66
C LEU A 366 13.95 3.19 28.19
N ASN A 367 14.90 3.80 28.88
CA ASN A 367 14.91 3.81 30.34
C ASN A 367 14.13 4.99 30.93
N ASN A 368 14.37 6.19 30.42
CA ASN A 368 13.78 7.41 30.96
C ASN A 368 13.87 8.57 29.96
N ILE A 369 12.95 9.53 30.06
CA ILE A 369 12.98 10.78 29.30
C ILE A 369 12.78 11.94 30.28
N THR A 370 13.74 12.87 30.32
CA THR A 370 13.76 14.01 31.24
C THR A 370 14.05 15.30 30.48
N ARG A 371 13.75 16.46 31.04
CA ARG A 371 14.09 17.77 30.43
C ARG A 371 15.17 18.43 31.27
N SER A 372 16.24 18.92 30.63
CA SER A 372 17.32 19.66 31.28
C SER A 372 16.95 21.14 31.47
N ASP A 373 17.74 21.84 32.29
CA ASP A 373 17.61 23.28 32.54
C ASP A 373 17.79 24.10 31.25
N ASP A 374 18.62 23.63 30.31
CA ASP A 374 18.84 24.24 28.99
C ASP A 374 17.73 23.92 27.97
N GLN A 375 16.55 23.48 28.44
CA GLN A 375 15.39 23.09 27.64
C GLN A 375 15.63 21.91 26.67
N ILE A 376 16.66 21.08 26.89
CA ILE A 376 16.96 19.90 26.07
C ILE A 376 16.30 18.67 26.70
N TRP A 377 15.58 17.88 25.90
CA TRP A 377 15.07 16.58 26.33
C TRP A 377 16.18 15.53 26.31
N ILE A 378 16.46 14.92 27.45
CA ILE A 378 17.43 13.84 27.59
C ILE A 378 16.69 12.51 27.56
N ILE A 379 16.97 11.70 26.55
CA ILE A 379 16.47 10.34 26.37
C ILE A 379 17.56 9.36 26.79
N LYS A 380 17.34 8.68 27.91
CA LYS A 380 18.26 7.66 28.43
C LYS A 380 17.86 6.29 27.93
N MET A 381 18.80 5.56 27.36
CA MET A 381 18.58 4.19 26.89
C MET A 381 19.79 3.30 27.16
N THR A 382 19.56 1.99 27.17
CA THR A 382 20.62 0.99 27.34
C THR A 382 20.62 0.05 26.16
N LEU A 383 21.79 -0.22 25.59
CA LEU A 383 21.97 -1.21 24.54
C LEU A 383 21.59 -2.60 25.06
N CYS A 384 20.84 -3.35 24.26
CA CYS A 384 20.37 -4.68 24.61
C CYS A 384 20.99 -5.73 23.67
N ASN A 385 20.82 -7.03 24.00
CA ASN A 385 21.22 -8.14 23.13
C ASN A 385 20.02 -8.96 22.59
N ASP A 386 20.22 -9.65 21.46
CA ASP A 386 19.14 -10.38 20.78
C ASP A 386 18.69 -11.61 21.60
N ASP A 387 19.43 -11.92 22.67
CA ASP A 387 19.19 -13.04 23.59
C ASP A 387 18.27 -12.70 24.77
N GLU A 388 17.84 -11.44 24.93
CA GLU A 388 16.83 -11.10 25.93
C GLU A 388 15.56 -11.94 25.71
N HIS A 389 15.09 -12.61 26.78
CA HIS A 389 14.07 -13.67 26.71
C HIS A 389 12.85 -13.29 25.84
N ASP A 390 12.33 -12.08 26.02
CA ASP A 390 11.14 -11.61 25.32
C ASP A 390 11.41 -11.29 23.84
N LEU A 391 12.60 -10.78 23.52
CA LEU A 391 13.03 -10.49 22.15
C LEU A 391 13.36 -11.78 21.39
N LYS A 392 14.13 -12.67 22.03
CA LYS A 392 14.54 -13.96 21.49
C LYS A 392 13.34 -14.83 21.11
N ARG A 393 12.33 -14.91 21.99
CA ARG A 393 11.11 -15.69 21.73
C ARG A 393 10.37 -15.20 20.48
N VAL A 394 10.22 -13.88 20.33
CA VAL A 394 9.50 -13.28 19.21
C VAL A 394 10.28 -13.44 17.90
N LEU A 395 11.59 -13.17 17.91
CA LEU A 395 12.45 -13.33 16.74
C LEU A 395 12.55 -14.80 16.30
N MET A 396 12.73 -15.74 17.23
CA MET A 396 12.82 -17.17 16.92
C MET A 396 11.51 -17.71 16.34
N HIS A 397 10.36 -17.31 16.90
CA HIS A 397 9.07 -17.73 16.38
C HIS A 397 8.88 -17.32 14.91
N MET A 398 9.23 -16.08 14.57
CA MET A 398 9.13 -15.61 13.19
C MET A 398 10.20 -16.21 12.25
N LYS A 399 11.45 -16.38 12.70
CA LYS A 399 12.48 -17.08 11.89
C LYS A 399 12.05 -18.51 11.55
N HIS A 400 11.42 -19.23 12.49
CA HIS A 400 10.87 -20.57 12.25
C HIS A 400 9.72 -20.54 11.23
N GLN A 401 8.86 -19.50 11.24
CA GLN A 401 7.80 -19.37 10.23
C GLN A 401 8.33 -19.11 8.81
N ILE A 402 9.51 -18.49 8.68
CA ILE A 402 10.11 -18.11 7.38
C ILE A 402 11.07 -19.19 6.86
N ASN A 403 11.33 -20.26 7.62
CA ASN A 403 12.16 -21.42 7.24
C ASN A 403 13.56 -21.01 6.75
N SER A 404 14.24 -20.11 7.49
CA SER A 404 15.35 -19.27 6.99
C SER A 404 16.75 -19.67 7.46
N GLU A 405 17.08 -20.96 7.55
CA GLU A 405 18.43 -21.38 7.99
C GLU A 405 19.54 -20.88 7.03
N GLU A 406 19.24 -20.79 5.73
CA GLU A 406 20.16 -20.24 4.72
C GLU A 406 19.57 -18.99 4.07
N ALA A 407 20.35 -17.90 3.99
CA ALA A 407 19.91 -16.65 3.36
C ALA A 407 20.22 -16.65 1.87
N ASN A 408 19.17 -16.70 1.05
CA ASN A 408 19.23 -16.64 -0.41
C ASN A 408 18.07 -15.78 -0.97
N LEU A 409 18.11 -15.50 -2.27
CA LEU A 409 17.10 -14.64 -2.93
C LEU A 409 15.67 -15.17 -2.74
N ARG A 410 15.49 -16.48 -2.62
CA ARG A 410 14.18 -17.09 -2.33
C ARG A 410 13.69 -16.72 -0.93
N THR A 411 14.54 -16.84 0.08
CA THR A 411 14.19 -16.44 1.46
C THR A 411 13.90 -14.95 1.56
N LEU A 412 14.66 -14.10 0.83
CA LEU A 412 14.36 -12.67 0.72
C LEU A 412 12.98 -12.44 0.08
N GLY A 413 12.69 -13.09 -1.05
CA GLY A 413 11.39 -13.00 -1.71
C GLY A 413 10.24 -13.40 -0.78
N LYS A 414 10.38 -14.50 -0.03
CA LYS A 414 9.39 -14.94 0.96
C LYS A 414 9.21 -13.95 2.11
N LEU A 415 10.30 -13.39 2.63
CA LEU A 415 10.23 -12.38 3.67
C LEU A 415 9.48 -11.14 3.18
N LEU A 416 9.82 -10.66 1.97
CA LEU A 416 9.16 -9.51 1.35
C LEU A 416 7.69 -9.75 1.08
N TRP A 417 7.36 -10.97 0.66
CA TRP A 417 5.98 -11.41 0.51
C TRP A 417 5.22 -11.37 1.84
N LYS A 418 5.81 -11.87 2.93
CA LYS A 418 5.22 -11.77 4.29
C LYS A 418 5.12 -10.33 4.80
N MET A 419 5.99 -9.44 4.34
CA MET A 419 5.90 -7.99 4.58
C MET A 419 4.87 -7.27 3.70
N GLY A 420 4.17 -7.98 2.80
CA GLY A 420 3.20 -7.40 1.86
C GLY A 420 3.84 -6.65 0.69
N LYS A 421 5.14 -6.80 0.45
CA LYS A 421 5.89 -6.18 -0.66
C LYS A 421 5.89 -7.11 -1.88
N LEU A 422 4.71 -7.36 -2.45
CA LEU A 422 4.48 -8.38 -3.48
C LEU A 422 5.31 -8.14 -4.75
N ASP A 423 5.36 -6.90 -5.26
CA ASP A 423 6.15 -6.55 -6.46
C ASP A 423 7.65 -6.81 -6.26
N LEU A 424 8.17 -6.50 -5.06
CA LEU A 424 9.57 -6.77 -4.73
C LEU A 424 9.81 -8.27 -4.53
N ALA A 425 8.86 -8.99 -3.90
CA ALA A 425 8.95 -10.43 -3.77
C ALA A 425 9.03 -11.11 -5.15
N GLU A 426 8.15 -10.72 -6.07
CA GLU A 426 8.17 -11.18 -7.46
C GLU A 426 9.49 -10.81 -8.16
N LYS A 427 9.96 -9.57 -8.02
CA LYS A 427 11.25 -9.13 -8.57
C LYS A 427 12.40 -10.04 -8.14
N TYR A 428 12.48 -10.38 -6.86
CA TYR A 428 13.57 -11.24 -6.35
C TYR A 428 13.40 -12.71 -6.67
N PHE A 429 12.16 -13.23 -6.74
CA PHE A 429 11.91 -14.57 -7.26
C PHE A 429 12.30 -14.68 -8.73
N ASN A 430 11.98 -13.69 -9.56
CA ASN A 430 12.37 -13.65 -10.97
C ASN A 430 13.88 -13.46 -11.13
N ARG A 431 14.55 -12.65 -10.29
CA ARG A 431 16.01 -12.55 -10.29
C ARG A 431 16.66 -13.90 -9.99
N LEU A 432 16.18 -14.61 -8.98
CA LEU A 432 16.65 -15.96 -8.68
C LEU A 432 16.39 -16.92 -9.84
N LEU A 433 15.22 -16.84 -10.48
CA LEU A 433 14.87 -17.71 -11.60
C LEU A 433 15.85 -17.56 -12.77
N GLN A 434 16.38 -16.35 -13.00
CA GLN A 434 17.39 -16.08 -14.03
C GLN A 434 18.79 -16.60 -13.65
N GLU A 435 19.10 -16.69 -12.36
CA GLU A 435 20.39 -17.17 -11.84
C GLU A 435 20.48 -18.71 -11.78
N LEU A 436 19.34 -19.41 -11.66
CA LEU A 436 19.30 -20.86 -11.52
C LEU A 436 19.44 -21.58 -12.88
N PRO A 437 20.30 -22.62 -12.98
CA PRO A 437 20.36 -23.46 -14.17
C PRO A 437 19.08 -24.27 -14.34
N SER A 438 18.75 -24.65 -15.58
CA SER A 438 17.48 -25.31 -15.94
C SER A 438 17.16 -26.61 -15.18
N ASN A 439 18.15 -27.24 -14.54
CA ASN A 439 18.00 -28.51 -13.80
C ASN A 439 18.14 -28.33 -12.28
N ASP A 440 18.12 -27.11 -11.76
CA ASP A 440 18.32 -26.85 -10.33
C ASP A 440 17.12 -27.32 -9.49
N SER A 441 17.40 -28.06 -8.42
CA SER A 441 16.39 -28.57 -7.48
C SER A 441 15.51 -27.47 -6.84
N LEU A 442 16.00 -26.23 -6.73
CA LEU A 442 15.27 -25.11 -6.17
C LEU A 442 14.16 -24.59 -7.10
N LEU A 443 14.25 -24.83 -8.42
CA LEU A 443 13.26 -24.36 -9.41
C LEU A 443 11.85 -24.84 -9.08
N SER A 444 11.72 -26.10 -8.66
CA SER A 444 10.44 -26.67 -8.23
C SER A 444 9.80 -25.83 -7.11
N SER A 445 10.58 -25.49 -6.10
CA SER A 445 10.12 -24.72 -4.95
C SER A 445 9.89 -23.23 -5.26
N LEU A 446 10.60 -22.70 -6.26
CA LEU A 446 10.49 -21.33 -6.73
C LEU A 446 9.25 -21.14 -7.63
N TYR A 447 8.96 -22.10 -8.51
CA TYR A 447 7.73 -22.10 -9.29
C TYR A 447 6.49 -22.19 -8.41
N GLU A 448 6.54 -22.99 -7.33
CA GLU A 448 5.46 -23.02 -6.34
C GLU A 448 5.25 -21.65 -5.68
N ASP A 449 6.33 -20.98 -5.26
CA ASP A 449 6.23 -19.64 -4.65
C ASP A 449 5.71 -18.58 -5.63
N LEU A 450 6.20 -18.58 -6.88
CA LEU A 450 5.74 -17.67 -7.93
C LEU A 450 4.27 -17.92 -8.28
N ALA A 451 3.85 -19.19 -8.27
CA ALA A 451 2.47 -19.54 -8.52
C ALA A 451 1.54 -19.06 -7.40
N GLU A 452 1.94 -19.24 -6.14
CA GLU A 452 1.15 -18.79 -4.99
C GLU A 452 1.13 -17.25 -4.90
N LEU A 453 2.26 -16.59 -5.17
CA LEU A 453 2.34 -15.13 -5.23
C LEU A 453 1.41 -14.56 -6.30
N ALA A 454 1.46 -15.11 -7.53
CA ALA A 454 0.57 -14.72 -8.62
C ALA A 454 -0.91 -14.96 -8.26
N SER A 455 -1.21 -16.06 -7.57
CA SER A 455 -2.57 -16.30 -7.06
C SER A 455 -3.00 -15.23 -6.04
N GLN A 456 -2.10 -14.73 -5.21
CA GLN A 456 -2.43 -13.71 -4.20
C GLN A 456 -2.51 -12.29 -4.77
N THR A 457 -1.77 -11.98 -5.84
CA THR A 457 -1.90 -10.72 -6.57
C THR A 457 -3.11 -10.68 -7.51
N GLY A 458 -3.81 -11.80 -7.68
CA GLY A 458 -4.95 -11.93 -8.58
C GLY A 458 -4.56 -12.16 -10.05
N ASP A 459 -3.33 -12.60 -10.31
CA ASP A 459 -2.85 -13.04 -11.62
C ASP A 459 -2.90 -14.58 -11.74
N TYR A 460 -4.12 -15.12 -11.85
CA TYR A 460 -4.31 -16.56 -11.89
C TYR A 460 -3.75 -17.23 -13.16
N ASP A 461 -3.65 -16.53 -14.29
CA ASP A 461 -3.04 -17.05 -15.52
C ASP A 461 -1.54 -17.30 -15.31
N MET A 462 -0.83 -16.34 -14.71
CA MET A 462 0.56 -16.54 -14.30
C MET A 462 0.68 -17.64 -13.24
N SER A 463 -0.26 -17.74 -12.30
CA SER A 463 -0.28 -18.83 -11.32
C SER A 463 -0.37 -20.21 -11.97
N VAL A 464 -1.25 -20.37 -12.96
CA VAL A 464 -1.40 -21.63 -13.71
C VAL A 464 -0.16 -21.92 -14.54
N LEU A 465 0.39 -20.91 -15.21
CA LEU A 465 1.63 -21.06 -15.99
C LEU A 465 2.78 -21.56 -15.12
N TRP A 466 2.94 -21.01 -13.91
CA TRP A 466 3.96 -21.46 -12.96
C TRP A 466 3.71 -22.88 -12.46
N HIS A 467 2.45 -23.26 -12.20
CA HIS A 467 2.10 -24.65 -11.87
C HIS A 467 2.36 -25.62 -13.03
N GLN A 468 2.15 -25.20 -14.28
CA GLN A 468 2.49 -26.01 -15.46
C GLN A 468 4.00 -26.20 -15.58
N LYS A 469 4.79 -25.12 -15.45
CA LYS A 469 6.25 -25.20 -15.42
C LYS A 469 6.75 -26.11 -14.30
N LEU A 470 6.11 -26.07 -13.13
CA LEU A 470 6.39 -26.98 -12.01
C LEU A 470 6.13 -28.45 -12.37
N LEU A 471 5.03 -28.75 -13.08
CA LEU A 471 4.72 -30.12 -13.51
C LEU A 471 5.71 -30.63 -14.56
N THR A 472 5.98 -29.84 -15.61
CA THR A 472 6.97 -30.21 -16.64
C THR A 472 8.35 -30.45 -16.03
N PHE A 473 8.79 -29.56 -15.14
CA PHE A 473 10.06 -29.72 -14.43
C PHE A 473 10.10 -31.01 -13.60
N LYS A 474 8.99 -31.41 -12.98
CA LYS A 474 8.86 -32.66 -12.21
C LYS A 474 8.91 -33.91 -13.09
N GLU A 475 8.32 -33.86 -14.28
CA GLU A 475 8.34 -34.97 -15.26
C GLU A 475 9.75 -35.18 -15.81
N GLU A 476 10.48 -34.10 -16.06
CA GLU A 476 11.84 -34.14 -16.61
C GLU A 476 12.91 -34.47 -15.53
N ASN A 477 12.62 -34.24 -14.24
CA ASN A 477 13.58 -34.44 -13.14
C ASN A 477 13.01 -35.27 -11.96
N PRO A 478 12.70 -36.58 -12.14
CA PRO A 478 11.99 -37.39 -11.15
C PRO A 478 12.77 -37.65 -9.84
N LEU A 479 14.10 -37.55 -9.89
CA LEU A 479 15.00 -37.89 -8.78
C LEU A 479 15.34 -36.70 -7.86
N ALA A 480 14.95 -35.47 -8.22
CA ALA A 480 15.39 -34.25 -7.55
C ALA A 480 14.44 -33.73 -6.44
N ILE A 481 13.35 -34.44 -6.10
CA ILE A 481 12.20 -33.79 -5.43
C ILE A 481 11.62 -34.61 -4.25
N ASN A 482 11.41 -33.92 -3.11
CA ASN A 482 10.80 -34.43 -1.86
C ASN A 482 9.31 -34.05 -1.67
N VAL A 483 8.65 -33.44 -2.66
CA VAL A 483 7.24 -33.02 -2.60
C VAL A 483 6.39 -33.85 -3.55
N SER A 484 5.36 -34.52 -3.03
CA SER A 484 4.57 -35.48 -3.82
C SER A 484 3.86 -34.81 -5.01
N VAL A 485 3.99 -35.42 -6.20
CA VAL A 485 3.21 -35.07 -7.40
C VAL A 485 1.71 -35.02 -7.09
N ASN A 486 1.25 -35.87 -6.17
CA ASN A 486 -0.12 -35.87 -5.64
C ASN A 486 -0.50 -34.58 -4.90
N LYS A 487 0.41 -33.89 -4.22
CA LYS A 487 0.11 -32.61 -3.55
C LYS A 487 -0.07 -31.49 -4.58
N THR A 488 0.77 -31.42 -5.61
CA THR A 488 0.63 -30.46 -6.72
C THR A 488 -0.59 -30.76 -7.58
N ASN A 489 -0.83 -32.03 -7.92
CA ASN A 489 -2.06 -32.45 -8.59
C ASN A 489 -3.29 -32.23 -7.71
N ASN A 490 -3.19 -32.31 -6.39
CA ASN A 490 -4.28 -31.94 -5.48
C ASN A 490 -4.44 -30.42 -5.34
N SER A 491 -3.39 -29.61 -5.43
CA SER A 491 -3.51 -28.14 -5.46
C SER A 491 -4.12 -27.69 -6.79
N ILE A 492 -3.65 -28.23 -7.92
CA ILE A 492 -4.23 -28.02 -9.24
C ILE A 492 -5.65 -28.60 -9.31
N SER A 493 -5.91 -29.78 -8.74
CA SER A 493 -7.26 -30.37 -8.69
C SER A 493 -8.16 -29.68 -7.67
N ASN A 494 -7.65 -29.13 -6.56
CA ASN A 494 -8.42 -28.32 -5.63
C ASN A 494 -8.68 -26.94 -6.23
N PHE A 495 -7.76 -26.38 -7.01
CA PHE A 495 -7.96 -25.16 -7.79
C PHE A 495 -8.98 -25.38 -8.91
N ILE A 496 -8.84 -26.46 -9.68
CA ILE A 496 -9.80 -26.93 -10.68
C ILE A 496 -11.14 -27.31 -10.02
N ARG A 497 -11.17 -27.88 -8.80
CA ARG A 497 -12.41 -28.18 -8.05
C ARG A 497 -13.05 -26.92 -7.49
N GLN A 498 -12.28 -25.99 -6.91
CA GLN A 498 -12.72 -24.67 -6.46
C GLN A 498 -13.32 -23.89 -7.64
N LYS A 499 -12.76 -24.02 -8.85
CA LYS A 499 -13.31 -23.48 -10.09
C LYS A 499 -14.41 -24.34 -10.76
N LEU A 500 -14.47 -25.66 -10.60
CA LEU A 500 -15.58 -26.49 -11.11
C LEU A 500 -16.84 -26.32 -10.25
N PHE A 501 -16.69 -26.00 -8.96
CA PHE A 501 -17.79 -25.63 -8.09
C PHE A 501 -18.34 -24.22 -8.40
N ALA A 502 -17.55 -23.36 -9.06
CA ALA A 502 -18.01 -22.09 -9.65
C ALA A 502 -19.06 -22.26 -10.74
N PHE A 503 -18.96 -23.33 -11.53
CA PHE A 503 -19.79 -23.58 -12.71
C PHE A 503 -20.97 -24.52 -12.46
N LYS A 504 -21.11 -25.09 -11.25
CA LYS A 504 -22.31 -25.85 -10.90
C LYS A 504 -23.42 -24.91 -10.46
N LYS A 505 -24.35 -24.63 -11.39
CA LYS A 505 -25.73 -24.24 -11.04
C LYS A 505 -26.26 -25.14 -9.90
N PRO A 506 -26.96 -24.59 -8.89
CA PRO A 506 -27.86 -25.39 -8.08
C PRO A 506 -29.15 -25.63 -8.88
N TYR A 507 -29.14 -26.61 -9.79
CA TYR A 507 -30.37 -27.20 -10.31
C TYR A 507 -30.15 -28.69 -10.50
N GLN A 508 -30.74 -29.49 -9.59
CA GLN A 508 -31.04 -30.88 -9.89
C GLN A 508 -32.09 -30.93 -11.00
N SER A 509 -31.75 -31.54 -12.12
CA SER A 509 -32.73 -32.22 -12.97
C SER A 509 -32.09 -33.47 -13.57
N THR A 510 -32.47 -34.62 -13.01
CA THR A 510 -32.56 -35.95 -13.64
C THR A 510 -31.46 -36.32 -14.65
N VAL A 511 -30.35 -36.90 -14.18
CA VAL A 511 -29.53 -37.80 -15.01
C VAL A 511 -29.30 -39.10 -14.24
N ASN A 512 -29.62 -40.19 -14.95
CA ASN A 512 -29.65 -41.59 -14.53
C ASN A 512 -28.30 -42.05 -13.94
N PRO A 513 -28.25 -42.76 -12.80
CA PRO A 513 -27.00 -43.20 -12.19
C PRO A 513 -26.53 -44.50 -12.84
N ASN A 514 -26.01 -44.45 -14.06
CA ASN A 514 -25.30 -45.56 -14.70
C ASN A 514 -24.51 -45.10 -15.93
N VAL A 515 -23.38 -44.41 -15.73
CA VAL A 515 -22.25 -44.45 -16.68
C VAL A 515 -20.96 -44.52 -15.87
N ASN A 516 -20.37 -45.71 -15.85
CA ASN A 516 -19.11 -46.04 -15.19
C ASN A 516 -17.91 -45.54 -16.01
N LYS A 517 -16.88 -45.12 -15.26
CA LYS A 517 -15.43 -45.32 -15.51
C LYS A 517 -15.01 -45.59 -16.96
N THR A 518 -14.57 -44.53 -17.65
CA THR A 518 -13.40 -44.46 -18.55
C THR A 518 -13.56 -43.20 -19.41
N ASN A 519 -12.80 -42.14 -19.11
CA ASN A 519 -12.32 -41.10 -20.06
C ASN A 519 -11.70 -39.89 -19.35
N ASP A 520 -10.90 -40.10 -18.30
CA ASP A 520 -10.22 -39.00 -17.60
C ASP A 520 -9.14 -38.30 -18.45
N SER A 521 -8.57 -38.97 -19.47
CA SER A 521 -7.50 -38.39 -20.31
C SER A 521 -8.02 -37.48 -21.44
N ILE A 522 -9.21 -37.75 -21.99
CA ILE A 522 -9.82 -36.97 -23.07
C ILE A 522 -10.53 -35.73 -22.51
N VAL A 523 -11.10 -35.84 -21.30
CA VAL A 523 -11.66 -34.69 -20.58
C VAL A 523 -10.54 -33.72 -20.16
N GLN A 524 -9.36 -34.22 -19.77
CA GLN A 524 -8.20 -33.37 -19.48
C GLN A 524 -7.62 -32.66 -20.71
N SER A 525 -7.53 -33.30 -21.88
CA SER A 525 -6.98 -32.65 -23.08
C SER A 525 -7.93 -31.65 -23.74
N ILE A 526 -9.25 -31.85 -23.59
CA ILE A 526 -10.27 -30.94 -24.14
C ILE A 526 -10.55 -29.75 -23.19
N LEU A 527 -10.39 -29.90 -21.86
CA LEU A 527 -10.61 -28.78 -20.92
C LEU A 527 -9.44 -27.81 -20.79
N VAL A 528 -8.21 -28.20 -21.16
CA VAL A 528 -7.01 -27.35 -21.00
C VAL A 528 -6.95 -26.22 -22.03
N ASN A 529 -7.64 -26.31 -23.17
CA ASN A 529 -7.49 -25.36 -24.26
C ASN A 529 -8.49 -24.19 -24.31
N HIS A 530 -9.50 -24.12 -23.43
CA HIS A 530 -10.58 -23.13 -23.59
C HIS A 530 -11.21 -22.56 -22.31
N ILE A 531 -10.44 -22.27 -21.27
CA ILE A 531 -11.00 -21.61 -20.08
C ILE A 531 -10.17 -20.38 -19.76
N ASN A 532 -10.78 -19.19 -19.91
CA ASN A 532 -10.26 -17.89 -19.47
C ASN A 532 -10.33 -17.83 -17.92
N ILE A 533 -9.21 -17.53 -17.25
CA ILE A 533 -9.02 -17.86 -15.80
C ILE A 533 -8.89 -16.61 -14.90
N ASN A 534 -8.89 -15.39 -15.42
CA ASN A 534 -8.97 -14.15 -14.64
C ASN A 534 -10.20 -13.33 -15.07
N ILE A 535 -11.15 -13.08 -14.17
CA ILE A 535 -12.13 -12.01 -14.43
C ILE A 535 -11.45 -10.68 -14.15
N LYS A 536 -10.63 -10.22 -15.10
CA LYS A 536 -10.31 -8.81 -15.23
C LYS A 536 -11.48 -8.17 -15.94
N TRP A 537 -11.91 -7.01 -15.48
CA TRP A 537 -12.87 -6.23 -16.25
C TRP A 537 -12.12 -5.21 -17.09
N LYS A 538 -12.64 -4.96 -18.30
CA LYS A 538 -12.15 -3.87 -19.15
C LYS A 538 -12.11 -2.59 -18.34
N GLN A 539 -11.04 -1.81 -18.46
CA GLN A 539 -10.88 -0.59 -17.66
C GLN A 539 -11.98 0.44 -17.93
N HIS A 540 -12.59 0.42 -19.12
CA HIS A 540 -13.70 1.29 -19.49
C HIS A 540 -15.03 0.54 -19.38
N GLY A 541 -15.88 1.02 -18.48
CA GLY A 541 -17.26 0.59 -18.37
C GLY A 541 -18.14 1.21 -19.45
N ASN A 542 -19.18 0.46 -19.84
CA ASN A 542 -20.25 0.93 -20.69
C ASN A 542 -21.38 1.46 -19.81
N THR A 543 -21.80 2.72 -20.00
CA THR A 543 -23.00 3.23 -19.32
C THR A 543 -24.23 2.50 -19.86
N ILE A 544 -24.91 1.77 -18.99
CA ILE A 544 -26.08 0.96 -19.35
C ILE A 544 -27.39 1.62 -18.93
N ALA A 545 -27.40 2.48 -17.92
CA ALA A 545 -28.58 3.28 -17.57
C ALA A 545 -28.16 4.63 -17.03
N GLY A 546 -28.97 5.67 -17.25
CA GLY A 546 -28.63 7.04 -16.87
C GLY A 546 -27.51 7.63 -17.74
N GLY A 547 -26.69 8.50 -17.15
CA GLY A 547 -25.55 9.14 -17.83
C GLY A 547 -25.92 10.29 -18.79
N ASN A 548 -27.21 10.63 -18.93
CA ASN A 548 -27.71 11.75 -19.73
C ASN A 548 -28.10 12.96 -18.85
N GLY A 549 -27.31 13.20 -17.80
CA GLY A 549 -27.61 14.18 -16.75
C GLY A 549 -28.62 13.69 -15.71
N GLN A 550 -28.69 14.43 -14.60
CA GLN A 550 -29.66 14.21 -13.53
C GLN A 550 -31.06 14.59 -14.01
N GLY A 551 -32.04 13.70 -13.80
CA GLY A 551 -33.43 14.01 -14.14
C GLY A 551 -34.35 12.79 -14.10
N ASN A 552 -35.60 13.00 -14.51
CA ASN A 552 -36.68 12.00 -14.40
C ASN A 552 -37.11 11.40 -15.76
N GLN A 553 -36.45 11.77 -16.85
CA GLN A 553 -36.71 11.19 -18.17
C GLN A 553 -36.36 9.70 -18.22
N LEU A 554 -36.78 9.00 -19.27
CA LEU A 554 -36.60 7.54 -19.43
C LEU A 554 -35.13 7.11 -19.51
N ASN A 555 -34.26 8.01 -19.93
CA ASN A 555 -32.82 7.81 -20.09
C ASN A 555 -31.99 8.55 -19.03
N GLN A 556 -32.64 9.09 -17.99
CA GLN A 556 -32.03 9.82 -16.88
C GLN A 556 -32.30 9.09 -15.56
N LEU A 557 -31.37 9.23 -14.62
CA LEU A 557 -31.49 8.77 -13.24
C LEU A 557 -31.23 9.95 -12.30
N ASP A 558 -31.66 9.82 -11.06
CA ASP A 558 -31.37 10.78 -9.99
C ASP A 558 -30.90 10.04 -8.74
N LEU A 559 -29.59 10.14 -8.46
CA LEU A 559 -28.90 9.50 -7.35
C LEU A 559 -29.23 8.00 -7.20
N PRO A 560 -29.16 7.18 -8.28
CA PRO A 560 -29.51 5.77 -8.21
C PRO A 560 -28.70 5.08 -7.10
N TYR A 561 -29.30 4.10 -6.42
CA TYR A 561 -28.71 3.50 -5.22
C TYR A 561 -28.53 1.99 -5.34
N GLY A 562 -29.64 1.25 -5.49
CA GLY A 562 -29.63 -0.22 -5.58
C GLY A 562 -29.80 -0.73 -6.98
N ILE A 563 -29.27 -1.93 -7.22
CA ILE A 563 -29.37 -2.64 -8.49
C ILE A 563 -29.57 -4.13 -8.24
N TYR A 564 -30.39 -4.75 -9.08
CA TYR A 564 -30.55 -6.20 -9.11
C TYR A 564 -30.68 -6.70 -10.53
N LEU A 565 -29.96 -7.79 -10.83
CA LEU A 565 -29.96 -8.45 -12.12
C LEU A 565 -30.81 -9.72 -12.05
N ASP A 566 -31.77 -9.84 -12.95
CA ASP A 566 -32.61 -11.02 -13.14
C ASP A 566 -32.21 -11.70 -14.45
N ASP A 567 -31.18 -12.52 -14.39
CA ASP A 567 -30.57 -13.15 -15.58
C ASP A 567 -31.52 -14.08 -16.34
N ASP A 568 -32.44 -14.74 -15.63
CA ASP A 568 -33.46 -15.62 -16.24
C ASP A 568 -34.37 -14.84 -17.21
N TYR A 569 -34.62 -13.56 -16.91
CA TYR A 569 -35.45 -12.66 -17.71
C TYR A 569 -34.63 -11.58 -18.41
N GLN A 570 -33.30 -11.64 -18.33
CA GLN A 570 -32.37 -10.67 -18.93
C GLN A 570 -32.78 -9.22 -18.59
N THR A 571 -33.10 -8.97 -17.32
CA THR A 571 -33.70 -7.71 -16.85
C THR A 571 -32.92 -7.11 -15.67
N ILE A 572 -32.73 -5.80 -15.68
CA ILE A 572 -32.06 -4.99 -14.66
C ILE A 572 -33.10 -4.16 -13.93
N TYR A 573 -33.11 -4.22 -12.61
CA TYR A 573 -33.90 -3.33 -11.75
C TYR A 573 -32.99 -2.35 -11.05
N ILE A 574 -33.33 -1.07 -11.07
CA ILE A 574 -32.54 0.01 -10.48
C ILE A 574 -33.44 0.81 -9.54
N ALA A 575 -33.01 0.98 -8.29
CA ALA A 575 -33.65 1.90 -7.35
C ALA A 575 -33.19 3.33 -7.64
N ASP A 576 -34.04 4.07 -8.34
CA ASP A 576 -33.84 5.45 -8.74
C ASP A 576 -34.30 6.38 -7.62
N TYR A 577 -33.43 6.49 -6.61
CA TYR A 577 -33.69 7.04 -5.29
C TYR A 577 -34.32 8.44 -5.33
N GLY A 578 -33.71 9.38 -6.07
CA GLY A 578 -34.17 10.77 -6.15
C GLY A 578 -35.50 10.93 -6.90
N ASN A 579 -35.75 10.06 -7.88
CA ASN A 579 -37.01 10.04 -8.63
C ASN A 579 -38.13 9.23 -7.97
N HIS A 580 -37.85 8.58 -6.83
CA HIS A 580 -38.81 7.78 -6.08
C HIS A 580 -39.46 6.66 -6.91
N ARG A 581 -38.66 5.94 -7.71
CA ARG A 581 -39.18 4.89 -8.59
C ARG A 581 -38.20 3.72 -8.70
N ILE A 582 -38.70 2.59 -9.21
CA ILE A 582 -37.85 1.51 -9.71
C ILE A 582 -37.84 1.57 -11.24
N VAL A 583 -36.65 1.53 -11.82
CA VAL A 583 -36.45 1.46 -13.27
C VAL A 583 -36.18 0.00 -13.66
N GLU A 584 -36.99 -0.54 -14.57
CA GLU A 584 -36.80 -1.85 -15.19
C GLU A 584 -36.15 -1.68 -16.57
N ARG A 585 -35.14 -2.48 -16.90
CA ARG A 585 -34.47 -2.45 -18.20
C ARG A 585 -34.07 -3.83 -18.68
N LYS A 586 -34.52 -4.23 -19.86
CA LYS A 586 -34.05 -5.46 -20.54
C LYS A 586 -32.66 -5.29 -21.12
N TYR A 587 -31.85 -6.36 -21.14
CA TYR A 587 -30.50 -6.34 -21.71
C TYR A 587 -30.55 -5.94 -23.19
N GLY A 588 -29.64 -5.06 -23.62
CA GLY A 588 -29.52 -4.63 -25.03
C GLY A 588 -30.52 -3.57 -25.54
N ALA A 589 -31.49 -3.11 -24.73
CA ALA A 589 -32.44 -2.07 -25.16
C ALA A 589 -31.78 -0.67 -25.28
N LYS A 590 -31.95 0.00 -26.44
CA LYS A 590 -31.38 1.34 -26.73
C LYS A 590 -32.01 2.48 -25.92
N ASN A 591 -33.25 2.31 -25.47
CA ASN A 591 -33.98 3.23 -24.60
C ASN A 591 -34.58 2.43 -23.44
N GLY A 592 -34.64 3.00 -22.23
CA GLY A 592 -35.36 2.39 -21.11
C GLY A 592 -36.84 2.27 -21.47
N GLN A 593 -37.36 1.04 -21.58
CA GLN A 593 -38.81 0.84 -21.52
C GLN A 593 -39.19 0.97 -20.04
N VAL A 594 -39.77 2.11 -19.66
CA VAL A 594 -40.38 2.24 -18.32
C VAL A 594 -41.70 1.50 -18.28
N VAL A 595 -41.78 0.51 -17.41
CA VAL A 595 -42.89 0.17 -16.51
C VAL A 595 -42.18 -0.55 -15.34
N THR A 596 -42.46 -0.38 -14.05
CA THR A 596 -43.62 0.14 -13.34
C THR A 596 -43.19 0.41 -11.89
N SER A 597 -43.82 1.41 -11.26
CA SER A 597 -44.10 1.53 -9.82
C SER A 597 -43.40 2.66 -9.05
N GLY A 598 -44.18 3.44 -8.28
CA GLY A 598 -43.64 4.36 -7.28
C GLY A 598 -43.74 5.86 -7.53
N ASN A 599 -44.04 6.33 -8.75
CA ASN A 599 -43.89 7.75 -9.12
C ASN A 599 -44.61 8.72 -8.16
N GLY A 600 -43.84 9.35 -7.27
CA GLY A 600 -44.29 10.43 -6.39
C GLY A 600 -44.00 10.19 -4.92
N LYS A 601 -43.73 11.25 -4.18
CA LYS A 601 -43.31 11.20 -2.77
C LYS A 601 -44.49 11.12 -1.80
N ASN A 602 -45.09 9.94 -1.64
CA ASN A 602 -46.10 9.73 -0.59
C ASN A 602 -46.16 8.27 -0.11
N ASN A 603 -46.97 8.01 0.94
CA ASN A 603 -47.04 6.70 1.61
C ASN A 603 -48.22 5.83 1.11
N ARG A 604 -48.85 6.17 -0.02
CA ARG A 604 -49.89 5.33 -0.63
C ARG A 604 -49.28 4.03 -1.14
N SER A 605 -50.13 3.05 -1.40
CA SER A 605 -49.69 1.74 -1.87
C SER A 605 -49.13 1.77 -3.30
N ASP A 606 -49.43 2.79 -4.10
CA ASP A 606 -48.99 2.94 -5.49
C ASP A 606 -47.69 3.77 -5.66
N THR A 607 -47.16 4.34 -4.57
CA THR A 607 -46.00 5.24 -4.59
C THR A 607 -44.85 4.78 -3.70
N LEU A 608 -43.65 5.29 -3.96
CA LEU A 608 -42.43 5.06 -3.18
C LEU A 608 -41.91 6.40 -2.65
N ASP A 609 -41.07 6.36 -1.63
CA ASP A 609 -40.32 7.52 -1.15
C ASP A 609 -38.87 7.10 -0.94
N HIS A 610 -37.98 7.59 -1.81
CA HIS A 610 -36.53 7.32 -1.76
C HIS A 610 -36.18 5.82 -1.65
N PRO A 611 -36.56 4.99 -2.64
CA PRO A 611 -36.22 3.58 -2.61
C PRO A 611 -34.70 3.38 -2.65
N THR A 612 -34.18 2.50 -1.80
CA THR A 612 -32.71 2.29 -1.72
C THR A 612 -32.26 1.00 -2.35
N ASP A 613 -33.12 -0.03 -2.40
CA ASP A 613 -32.74 -1.36 -2.88
C ASP A 613 -33.95 -2.13 -3.39
N VAL A 614 -33.72 -3.11 -4.27
CA VAL A 614 -34.74 -3.92 -4.92
C VAL A 614 -34.21 -5.33 -5.21
N ILE A 615 -35.02 -6.37 -5.02
CA ILE A 615 -34.71 -7.73 -5.48
C ILE A 615 -35.92 -8.36 -6.16
N VAL A 616 -35.70 -9.44 -6.91
CA VAL A 616 -36.77 -10.26 -7.49
C VAL A 616 -37.10 -11.46 -6.60
N ASP A 617 -38.38 -11.59 -6.25
CA ASP A 617 -38.98 -12.79 -5.65
C ASP A 617 -39.62 -13.62 -6.76
N LYS A 618 -38.82 -14.52 -7.34
CA LYS A 618 -39.20 -15.39 -8.46
C LYS A 618 -40.38 -16.30 -8.11
N LYS A 619 -40.46 -16.77 -6.86
CA LYS A 619 -41.51 -17.70 -6.40
C LYS A 619 -42.90 -17.06 -6.45
N ASN A 620 -42.99 -15.77 -6.12
CA ASN A 620 -44.25 -15.02 -6.13
C ASN A 620 -44.40 -14.12 -7.37
N ASP A 621 -43.49 -14.23 -8.35
CA ASP A 621 -43.38 -13.36 -9.52
C ASP A 621 -43.56 -11.87 -9.21
N SER A 622 -42.73 -11.40 -8.27
CA SER A 622 -42.82 -10.06 -7.69
C SER A 622 -41.44 -9.47 -7.45
N ILE A 623 -41.37 -8.15 -7.29
CA ILE A 623 -40.20 -7.45 -6.77
C ILE A 623 -40.43 -7.05 -5.32
N ILE A 624 -39.36 -7.04 -4.53
CA ILE A 624 -39.35 -6.59 -3.14
C ILE A 624 -38.45 -5.35 -3.06
N ILE A 625 -38.94 -4.27 -2.45
CA ILE A 625 -38.28 -2.95 -2.47
C ILE A 625 -38.13 -2.41 -1.06
N CYS A 626 -36.94 -1.88 -0.76
CA CYS A 626 -36.66 -1.03 0.39
C CYS A 626 -37.24 0.36 0.13
N ASP A 627 -38.45 0.64 0.64
CA ASP A 627 -39.12 1.94 0.53
C ASP A 627 -38.77 2.81 1.75
N ARG A 628 -37.52 3.28 1.75
CA ARG A 628 -36.83 3.81 2.93
C ARG A 628 -37.50 5.06 3.50
N GLY A 629 -37.90 6.01 2.66
CA GLY A 629 -38.58 7.24 3.08
C GLY A 629 -39.91 6.96 3.79
N ASN A 630 -40.64 5.93 3.33
CA ASN A 630 -41.86 5.45 3.97
C ASN A 630 -41.63 4.45 5.12
N ARG A 631 -40.36 4.17 5.46
CA ARG A 631 -39.95 3.24 6.54
C ARG A 631 -40.57 1.84 6.43
N ARG A 632 -40.61 1.28 5.22
CA ARG A 632 -41.27 -0.01 4.94
C ARG A 632 -40.56 -0.81 3.86
N VAL A 633 -40.82 -2.11 3.84
CA VAL A 633 -40.48 -2.98 2.70
C VAL A 633 -41.79 -3.38 2.01
N VAL A 634 -41.85 -3.18 0.70
CA VAL A 634 -43.03 -3.47 -0.12
C VAL A 634 -42.76 -4.58 -1.12
N ARG A 635 -43.79 -5.38 -1.41
CA ARG A 635 -43.79 -6.38 -2.48
C ARG A 635 -44.74 -5.95 -3.60
N TRP A 636 -44.25 -5.94 -4.84
CA TRP A 636 -44.99 -5.54 -6.04
C TRP A 636 -45.04 -6.67 -7.07
N SER A 637 -46.23 -7.03 -7.57
CA SER A 637 -46.35 -8.05 -8.62
C SER A 637 -45.80 -7.55 -9.96
N ARG A 638 -45.04 -8.40 -10.66
CA ARG A 638 -44.51 -8.11 -12.01
C ARG A 638 -45.56 -8.19 -13.10
N GLN A 639 -46.53 -9.10 -12.98
CA GLN A 639 -47.51 -9.34 -14.05
C GLN A 639 -48.65 -8.32 -14.11
N ASN A 640 -49.02 -7.63 -13.02
CA ASN A 640 -50.16 -6.69 -12.99
C ASN A 640 -50.14 -5.67 -11.81
N GLY A 641 -49.01 -5.45 -11.15
CA GLY A 641 -48.95 -4.71 -9.88
C GLY A 641 -49.03 -3.19 -10.03
N LYS A 642 -50.23 -2.59 -9.93
CA LYS A 642 -50.37 -1.13 -9.75
C LYS A 642 -49.99 -0.68 -8.33
N ASN A 643 -50.17 -1.55 -7.32
CA ASN A 643 -50.00 -1.24 -5.90
C ASN A 643 -49.10 -2.25 -5.19
N GLY A 644 -48.18 -1.75 -4.36
CA GLY A 644 -47.26 -2.51 -3.53
C GLY A 644 -47.89 -2.86 -2.20
N LYS A 645 -47.75 -4.13 -1.80
CA LYS A 645 -48.18 -4.62 -0.49
C LYS A 645 -47.05 -4.43 0.51
N THR A 646 -47.28 -3.69 1.60
CA THR A 646 -46.33 -3.63 2.70
C THR A 646 -46.18 -5.01 3.35
N ILE A 647 -44.95 -5.52 3.39
CA ILE A 647 -44.62 -6.82 4.01
C ILE A 647 -43.81 -6.64 5.30
N ILE A 648 -43.09 -5.53 5.46
CA ILE A 648 -42.40 -5.12 6.69
C ILE A 648 -42.65 -3.63 6.92
N SER A 649 -42.94 -3.22 8.15
CA SER A 649 -43.19 -1.82 8.53
C SER A 649 -42.30 -1.39 9.70
N ASP A 650 -42.14 -0.08 9.88
CA ASP A 650 -41.27 0.55 10.88
C ASP A 650 -39.80 0.07 10.81
N ILE A 651 -39.24 0.16 9.62
CA ILE A 651 -37.85 -0.21 9.34
C ILE A 651 -37.16 0.89 8.51
N ASP A 652 -36.00 1.37 8.93
CA ASP A 652 -35.16 2.27 8.12
C ASP A 652 -34.27 1.42 7.21
N CYS A 653 -34.91 0.83 6.20
CA CYS A 653 -34.30 -0.20 5.36
C CYS A 653 -33.32 0.40 4.34
N ARG A 654 -32.07 -0.06 4.32
CA ARG A 654 -31.04 0.38 3.35
C ARG A 654 -30.70 -0.67 2.31
N GLY A 655 -30.55 -1.92 2.74
CA GLY A 655 -30.25 -3.07 1.88
C GLY A 655 -31.15 -4.25 2.23
N LEU A 656 -31.50 -5.03 1.21
CA LEU A 656 -32.27 -6.25 1.37
C LEU A 656 -31.69 -7.38 0.50
N THR A 657 -31.86 -8.62 0.95
CA THR A 657 -31.52 -9.81 0.14
C THR A 657 -32.38 -10.99 0.54
N MET A 658 -32.45 -12.01 -0.30
CA MET A 658 -33.23 -13.21 -0.05
C MET A 658 -32.35 -14.45 -0.25
N ASP A 659 -32.38 -15.36 0.72
CA ASP A 659 -31.61 -16.59 0.62
C ASP A 659 -32.31 -17.64 -0.26
N LYS A 660 -31.62 -18.76 -0.49
CA LYS A 660 -32.13 -19.90 -1.28
C LYS A 660 -33.42 -20.54 -0.72
N ASN A 661 -33.76 -20.30 0.54
CA ASN A 661 -34.99 -20.79 1.16
C ASN A 661 -36.17 -19.81 0.98
N GLY A 662 -35.90 -18.60 0.50
CA GLY A 662 -36.88 -17.52 0.41
C GLY A 662 -37.00 -16.70 1.70
N ASP A 663 -36.06 -16.81 2.65
CA ASP A 663 -36.04 -15.97 3.83
C ASP A 663 -35.50 -14.58 3.46
N LEU A 664 -36.20 -13.53 3.88
CA LEU A 664 -35.87 -12.13 3.56
C LEU A 664 -35.00 -11.53 4.66
N TYR A 665 -33.87 -10.95 4.28
CA TYR A 665 -32.95 -10.24 5.16
C TYR A 665 -33.02 -8.75 4.85
N VAL A 666 -33.04 -7.92 5.89
CA VAL A 666 -33.11 -6.45 5.74
C VAL A 666 -32.23 -5.79 6.79
N SER A 667 -31.40 -4.84 6.38
CA SER A 667 -30.65 -3.96 7.29
C SER A 667 -31.53 -2.83 7.80
N ASP A 668 -31.54 -2.58 9.11
CA ASP A 668 -32.17 -1.41 9.72
C ASP A 668 -31.06 -0.45 10.19
N THR A 669 -30.86 0.61 9.42
CA THR A 669 -29.81 1.60 9.68
C THR A 669 -30.04 2.36 10.98
N LYS A 670 -31.31 2.59 11.36
CA LYS A 670 -31.66 3.31 12.59
C LYS A 670 -31.44 2.43 13.83
N LYS A 671 -31.69 1.12 13.72
CA LYS A 671 -31.52 0.17 14.84
C LYS A 671 -30.14 -0.50 14.88
N ASN A 672 -29.27 -0.23 13.90
CA ASN A 672 -27.91 -0.80 13.82
C ASN A 672 -27.90 -2.33 13.85
N GLU A 673 -28.77 -2.95 13.05
CA GLU A 673 -28.96 -4.40 13.02
C GLU A 673 -29.38 -4.89 11.64
N VAL A 674 -29.20 -6.20 11.41
CA VAL A 674 -29.78 -6.91 10.28
C VAL A 674 -30.74 -7.95 10.81
N ARG A 675 -31.94 -8.01 10.23
CA ARG A 675 -33.00 -8.95 10.61
C ARG A 675 -33.37 -9.88 9.46
N ARG A 676 -33.73 -11.11 9.80
CA ARG A 676 -34.28 -12.13 8.88
C ARG A 676 -35.76 -12.38 9.19
N TRP A 677 -36.58 -12.46 8.15
CA TRP A 677 -37.97 -12.91 8.19
C TRP A 677 -38.16 -14.16 7.35
N LYS A 678 -38.67 -15.21 7.97
CA LYS A 678 -39.20 -16.37 7.24
C LYS A 678 -40.58 -16.09 6.69
N GLN A 679 -41.00 -16.89 5.71
CA GLN A 679 -42.35 -16.78 5.14
C GLN A 679 -43.43 -16.87 6.25
N GLY A 680 -44.21 -15.79 6.39
CA GLY A 680 -45.31 -15.70 7.36
C GLY A 680 -44.92 -15.13 8.73
N GLU A 681 -43.64 -14.89 9.02
CA GLU A 681 -43.21 -14.25 10.26
C GLU A 681 -43.63 -12.76 10.30
N ARG A 682 -44.23 -12.34 11.42
CA ARG A 682 -44.59 -10.93 11.65
C ARG A 682 -43.44 -10.12 12.27
N LYS A 683 -42.45 -10.79 12.88
CA LYS A 683 -41.33 -10.17 13.58
C LYS A 683 -40.03 -10.85 13.16
N GLY A 684 -39.07 -10.05 12.69
CA GLY A 684 -37.79 -10.55 12.22
C GLY A 684 -36.84 -10.92 13.36
N THR A 685 -36.03 -11.95 13.13
CA THR A 685 -34.95 -12.39 14.03
C THR A 685 -33.68 -11.60 13.73
N ILE A 686 -32.99 -11.08 14.74
CA ILE A 686 -31.70 -10.40 14.57
C ILE A 686 -30.64 -11.46 14.19
N VAL A 687 -29.91 -11.20 13.11
CA VAL A 687 -28.86 -12.10 12.59
C VAL A 687 -27.48 -11.44 12.51
N ALA A 688 -27.41 -10.10 12.58
CA ALA A 688 -26.17 -9.35 12.74
C ALA A 688 -26.43 -8.06 13.54
N GLY A 689 -25.46 -7.64 14.35
CA GLY A 689 -25.60 -6.47 15.23
C GLY A 689 -26.62 -6.67 16.35
N GLY A 690 -27.41 -5.62 16.63
CA GLY A 690 -28.50 -5.65 17.64
C GLY A 690 -28.06 -5.43 19.09
N ASN A 691 -26.78 -5.10 19.33
CA ASN A 691 -26.22 -4.81 20.66
C ASN A 691 -25.87 -3.32 20.84
N GLY A 692 -26.64 -2.44 20.19
CA GLY A 692 -26.41 -1.00 20.18
C GLY A 692 -25.44 -0.54 19.07
N GLN A 693 -25.31 0.79 18.96
CA GLN A 693 -24.40 1.43 18.03
C GLN A 693 -22.97 1.38 18.59
N GLY A 694 -22.01 0.93 17.80
CA GLY A 694 -20.60 0.91 18.19
C GLY A 694 -19.74 0.11 17.23
N ASN A 695 -18.48 -0.11 17.59
CA ASN A 695 -17.46 -0.76 16.76
C ASN A 695 -17.00 -2.13 17.29
N ASP A 696 -17.59 -2.63 18.38
CA ASP A 696 -17.34 -4.00 18.85
C ASP A 696 -17.78 -5.04 17.82
N LEU A 697 -17.26 -6.27 17.94
CA LEU A 697 -17.54 -7.37 17.01
C LEU A 697 -19.00 -7.87 17.06
N ASN A 698 -19.80 -7.47 18.05
CA ASN A 698 -21.23 -7.74 18.15
C ASN A 698 -22.10 -6.50 17.85
N GLN A 699 -21.49 -5.38 17.43
CA GLN A 699 -22.16 -4.11 17.17
C GLN A 699 -21.98 -3.69 15.70
N LEU A 700 -22.88 -2.83 15.25
CA LEU A 700 -22.85 -2.20 13.93
C LEU A 700 -23.07 -0.69 14.11
N ASN A 701 -22.71 0.09 13.09
CA ASN A 701 -22.90 1.53 13.08
C ASN A 701 -23.32 1.96 11.66
N TRP A 702 -24.63 2.24 11.51
CA TRP A 702 -25.27 2.52 10.23
C TRP A 702 -25.05 1.41 9.18
N PRO A 703 -25.48 0.16 9.42
CA PRO A 703 -25.37 -0.88 8.40
C PRO A 703 -26.16 -0.52 7.14
N THR A 704 -25.56 -0.71 5.97
CA THR A 704 -26.17 -0.40 4.66
C THR A 704 -26.50 -1.67 3.87
N TYR A 705 -25.67 -2.09 2.92
CA TYR A 705 -25.94 -3.28 2.11
C TYR A 705 -25.56 -4.56 2.83
N ILE A 706 -26.22 -5.63 2.40
CA ILE A 706 -26.05 -6.97 2.92
C ILE A 706 -25.92 -7.97 1.79
N PHE A 707 -25.14 -9.02 2.04
CA PHE A 707 -25.06 -10.20 1.19
C PHE A 707 -25.21 -11.44 2.06
N VAL A 708 -25.89 -12.47 1.56
CA VAL A 708 -26.05 -13.75 2.27
C VAL A 708 -25.50 -14.86 1.39
N ASP A 709 -24.50 -15.58 1.88
CA ASP A 709 -23.87 -16.68 1.14
C ASP A 709 -24.65 -18.00 1.24
N GLY A 710 -24.19 -19.02 0.52
CA GLY A 710 -24.82 -20.34 0.48
C GLY A 710 -24.89 -21.06 1.84
N ASP A 711 -24.04 -20.66 2.79
CA ASP A 711 -23.97 -21.17 4.17
C ASP A 711 -24.79 -20.33 5.15
N LEU A 712 -25.55 -19.34 4.64
CA LEU A 712 -26.36 -18.41 5.42
C LEU A 712 -25.53 -17.49 6.32
N SER A 713 -24.27 -17.23 5.95
CA SER A 713 -23.48 -16.17 6.57
C SER A 713 -23.91 -14.82 6.02
N VAL A 714 -24.01 -13.82 6.90
CA VAL A 714 -24.46 -12.47 6.57
C VAL A 714 -23.26 -11.53 6.52
N TYR A 715 -22.98 -10.96 5.35
CA TYR A 715 -22.00 -9.91 5.15
C TYR A 715 -22.71 -8.57 5.22
N VAL A 716 -22.13 -7.60 5.92
CA VAL A 716 -22.75 -6.30 6.18
C VAL A 716 -21.73 -5.20 5.96
N SER A 717 -22.06 -4.24 5.10
CA SER A 717 -21.34 -2.98 5.00
C SER A 717 -21.62 -2.13 6.24
N ASP A 718 -20.63 -2.05 7.13
CA ASP A 718 -20.70 -1.33 8.40
C ASP A 718 -20.20 0.11 8.20
N TYR A 719 -21.04 0.91 7.55
CA TYR A 719 -20.70 2.17 6.89
C TYR A 719 -19.90 3.15 7.77
N ARG A 720 -20.37 3.45 9.00
CA ARG A 720 -19.70 4.42 9.89
C ARG A 720 -18.45 3.84 10.58
N ASN A 721 -18.30 2.52 10.61
CA ASN A 721 -17.11 1.86 11.15
C ASN A 721 -16.07 1.53 10.07
N HIS A 722 -16.34 1.89 8.81
CA HIS A 722 -15.38 1.76 7.70
C HIS A 722 -14.85 0.32 7.51
N ARG A 723 -15.78 -0.64 7.60
CA ARG A 723 -15.48 -2.07 7.50
C ARG A 723 -16.63 -2.84 6.87
N VAL A 724 -16.33 -4.06 6.44
CA VAL A 724 -17.33 -5.08 6.13
C VAL A 724 -17.20 -6.18 7.16
N MET A 725 -18.33 -6.60 7.72
CA MET A 725 -18.40 -7.62 8.74
C MET A 725 -19.12 -8.86 8.22
N LYS A 726 -18.64 -10.06 8.57
CA LYS A 726 -19.32 -11.34 8.30
C LYS A 726 -19.81 -11.95 9.61
N TRP A 727 -21.09 -12.26 9.70
CA TRP A 727 -21.66 -13.11 10.75
C TRP A 727 -21.93 -14.49 10.19
N MET A 728 -21.27 -15.51 10.73
CA MET A 728 -21.66 -16.89 10.49
C MET A 728 -23.06 -17.15 11.05
N LYS A 729 -23.77 -18.12 10.48
CA LYS A 729 -25.10 -18.51 10.94
C LYS A 729 -25.12 -18.74 12.46
N ASP A 730 -26.09 -18.12 13.13
CA ASP A 730 -26.32 -18.19 14.58
C ASP A 730 -25.18 -17.63 15.48
N ALA A 731 -24.14 -17.02 14.89
CA ALA A 731 -23.05 -16.42 15.63
C ALA A 731 -23.48 -15.19 16.44
N LYS A 732 -22.89 -15.02 17.63
CA LYS A 732 -23.14 -13.85 18.50
C LYS A 732 -22.27 -12.65 18.18
N LYS A 733 -21.16 -12.87 17.49
CA LYS A 733 -20.17 -11.88 17.06
C LYS A 733 -19.82 -12.14 15.60
N GLY A 734 -19.55 -11.08 14.86
CA GLY A 734 -19.02 -11.14 13.51
C GLY A 734 -17.50 -11.11 13.50
N ILE A 735 -16.95 -11.25 12.31
CA ILE A 735 -15.54 -11.06 12.00
C ILE A 735 -15.41 -9.95 10.96
N VAL A 736 -14.34 -9.16 11.06
CA VAL A 736 -13.99 -8.16 10.04
C VAL A 736 -13.43 -8.91 8.83
N VAL A 737 -14.01 -8.69 7.65
CA VAL A 737 -13.59 -9.36 6.40
C VAL A 737 -13.10 -8.38 5.33
N ALA A 738 -13.32 -7.08 5.52
CA ALA A 738 -12.68 -6.02 4.74
C ALA A 738 -12.60 -4.73 5.57
N GLY A 739 -11.54 -3.95 5.40
CA GLY A 739 -11.32 -2.70 6.14
C GLY A 739 -11.08 -2.90 7.65
N GLY A 740 -11.61 -1.99 8.47
CA GLY A 740 -11.52 -2.08 9.94
C GLY A 740 -10.27 -1.45 10.57
N ASN A 741 -9.36 -0.89 9.76
CA ASN A 741 -8.15 -0.19 10.22
C ASN A 741 -8.32 1.34 10.24
N GLY A 742 -9.52 1.80 10.61
CA GLY A 742 -9.91 3.21 10.57
C GLY A 742 -10.34 3.69 9.17
N GLN A 743 -10.78 4.95 9.13
CA GLN A 743 -11.12 5.62 7.87
C GLN A 743 -9.86 5.94 7.08
N GLY A 744 -9.84 5.61 5.80
CA GLY A 744 -8.76 6.05 4.91
C GLY A 744 -8.80 5.34 3.57
N ASN A 745 -7.74 5.52 2.78
CA ASN A 745 -7.61 4.99 1.43
C ASN A 745 -6.46 3.98 1.25
N ALA A 746 -5.75 3.65 2.34
CA ALA A 746 -4.77 2.56 2.33
C ALA A 746 -5.45 1.23 1.96
N PHE A 747 -4.67 0.25 1.50
CA PHE A 747 -5.22 -1.06 1.08
C PHE A 747 -5.88 -1.84 2.23
N THR A 748 -5.56 -1.51 3.48
CA THR A 748 -6.18 -2.11 4.67
C THR A 748 -7.38 -1.30 5.21
N GLN A 749 -7.68 -0.17 4.57
CA GLN A 749 -8.69 0.80 5.00
C GLN A 749 -9.81 0.94 3.98
N LEU A 750 -10.99 1.30 4.48
CA LEU A 750 -12.12 1.71 3.67
C LEU A 750 -12.58 3.10 4.13
N SER A 751 -13.40 3.75 3.33
CA SER A 751 -14.04 5.02 3.68
C SER A 751 -15.52 4.91 3.32
N HIS A 752 -16.33 4.70 4.35
CA HIS A 752 -17.79 4.64 4.25
C HIS A 752 -18.30 3.65 3.18
N PRO A 753 -17.97 2.35 3.30
CA PRO A 753 -18.37 1.36 2.31
C PRO A 753 -19.90 1.25 2.27
N GLN A 754 -20.50 1.27 1.07
CA GLN A 754 -21.95 1.18 0.94
C GLN A 754 -22.41 -0.16 0.37
N GLY A 755 -21.74 -0.73 -0.62
CA GLY A 755 -22.11 -1.99 -1.28
C GLY A 755 -21.15 -3.14 -0.95
N VAL A 756 -21.69 -4.35 -0.87
CA VAL A 756 -20.92 -5.59 -0.71
C VAL A 756 -21.59 -6.70 -1.50
N ILE A 757 -20.81 -7.42 -2.31
CA ILE A 757 -21.21 -8.69 -2.93
C ILE A 757 -20.07 -9.70 -2.75
N VAL A 758 -20.43 -10.98 -2.65
CA VAL A 758 -19.46 -12.06 -2.49
C VAL A 758 -19.67 -13.07 -3.60
N ASP A 759 -18.59 -13.50 -4.25
CA ASP A 759 -18.67 -14.55 -5.26
C ASP A 759 -18.76 -15.95 -4.62
N HIS A 760 -18.92 -16.99 -5.45
CA HIS A 760 -19.01 -18.37 -4.98
C HIS A 760 -17.67 -18.92 -4.41
N LEU A 761 -16.55 -18.21 -4.57
CA LEU A 761 -15.25 -18.54 -3.97
C LEU A 761 -15.08 -17.91 -2.59
N GLY A 762 -16.00 -17.03 -2.18
CA GLY A 762 -15.86 -16.25 -0.95
C GLY A 762 -15.08 -14.95 -1.13
N ASN A 763 -14.78 -14.53 -2.37
CA ASN A 763 -14.16 -13.24 -2.62
C ASN A 763 -15.16 -12.12 -2.45
N ILE A 764 -14.73 -11.05 -1.80
CA ILE A 764 -15.58 -9.96 -1.35
C ILE A 764 -15.27 -8.72 -2.19
N TYR A 765 -16.29 -8.20 -2.85
CA TYR A 765 -16.22 -6.96 -3.63
C TYR A 765 -16.98 -5.87 -2.88
N VAL A 766 -16.29 -4.78 -2.60
CA VAL A 766 -16.80 -3.69 -1.75
C VAL A 766 -16.81 -2.40 -2.54
N ALA A 767 -17.95 -1.71 -2.54
CA ALA A 767 -18.04 -0.33 -3.00
C ALA A 767 -17.52 0.59 -1.90
N ASP A 768 -16.23 0.93 -1.98
CA ASP A 768 -15.53 1.83 -1.08
C ASP A 768 -15.88 3.30 -1.43
N SER A 769 -17.11 3.66 -1.09
CA SER A 769 -17.81 4.78 -1.71
C SER A 769 -17.10 6.11 -1.60
N PHE A 770 -16.60 6.50 -0.42
CA PHE A 770 -15.98 7.83 -0.28
C PHE A 770 -14.59 7.89 -0.90
N ASN A 771 -13.96 6.73 -1.14
CA ASN A 771 -12.73 6.62 -1.92
C ASN A 771 -12.99 6.47 -3.43
N ASN A 772 -14.25 6.41 -3.86
CA ASN A 772 -14.67 6.35 -5.27
C ASN A 772 -14.07 5.16 -6.03
N ARG A 773 -14.02 3.98 -5.38
CA ARG A 773 -13.43 2.77 -5.95
C ARG A 773 -14.21 1.52 -5.55
N ILE A 774 -14.05 0.46 -6.32
CA ILE A 774 -14.45 -0.90 -5.95
C ILE A 774 -13.19 -1.67 -5.55
N THR A 775 -13.21 -2.27 -4.37
CA THR A 775 -12.09 -3.07 -3.85
C THR A 775 -12.45 -4.54 -3.78
N PHE A 776 -11.48 -5.40 -4.08
CA PHE A 776 -11.54 -6.86 -3.97
C PHE A 776 -10.76 -7.33 -2.74
N TRP A 777 -11.34 -8.26 -1.99
CA TRP A 777 -10.75 -8.85 -0.79
C TRP A 777 -10.97 -10.36 -0.81
N CYS A 778 -9.90 -11.15 -0.64
CA CYS A 778 -10.00 -12.60 -0.52
C CYS A 778 -9.85 -13.03 0.94
N GLU A 779 -10.38 -14.21 1.28
CA GLU A 779 -10.28 -14.74 2.64
C GLU A 779 -8.81 -14.96 3.03
N GLY A 780 -8.40 -14.36 4.15
CA GLY A 780 -7.01 -14.38 4.61
C GLY A 780 -6.11 -13.28 4.02
N SER A 781 -6.63 -12.40 3.16
CA SER A 781 -5.86 -11.25 2.63
C SER A 781 -5.60 -10.21 3.73
N TRP A 782 -4.41 -9.59 3.69
CA TRP A 782 -4.06 -8.52 4.62
C TRP A 782 -4.69 -7.16 4.25
N GLY A 783 -5.01 -6.97 2.97
CA GLY A 783 -5.64 -5.76 2.42
C GLY A 783 -6.42 -6.08 1.15
N GLY A 784 -7.18 -5.10 0.66
CA GLY A 784 -7.91 -5.19 -0.60
C GLY A 784 -7.13 -4.61 -1.78
N SER A 785 -7.38 -5.14 -2.97
CA SER A 785 -6.89 -4.56 -4.24
C SER A 785 -8.00 -3.76 -4.93
N ILE A 786 -7.64 -2.84 -5.81
CA ILE A 786 -8.62 -2.02 -6.55
C ILE A 786 -8.97 -2.74 -7.86
N VAL A 787 -10.26 -2.97 -8.10
CA VAL A 787 -10.74 -3.58 -9.37
C VAL A 787 -11.30 -2.55 -10.33
N VAL A 788 -11.97 -1.50 -9.83
CA VAL A 788 -12.52 -0.40 -10.65
C VAL A 788 -12.42 0.93 -9.89
N GLY A 789 -12.12 2.03 -10.59
CA GLY A 789 -11.98 3.37 -10.01
C GLY A 789 -10.54 3.66 -9.55
N ARG A 790 -9.82 4.50 -10.30
CA ARG A 790 -8.51 5.05 -9.89
C ARG A 790 -8.71 6.42 -9.25
N TYR A 791 -7.78 6.84 -8.38
CA TYR A 791 -7.79 7.95 -7.41
C TYR A 791 -8.22 9.38 -7.86
N ARG A 792 -9.12 9.56 -8.83
CA ARG A 792 -9.65 10.85 -9.32
C ARG A 792 -11.16 10.77 -9.57
N LYS A 793 -11.86 11.88 -9.33
CA LYS A 793 -13.30 12.05 -9.64
C LYS A 793 -13.47 12.53 -11.09
N GLY A 794 -14.56 12.17 -11.77
CA GLY A 794 -14.91 12.73 -13.09
C GLY A 794 -16.06 11.99 -13.78
N GLU A 795 -16.44 12.45 -14.98
CA GLU A 795 -17.57 11.92 -15.77
C GLU A 795 -17.15 10.88 -16.83
N GLN A 796 -15.84 10.69 -17.03
CA GLN A 796 -15.28 9.71 -17.97
C GLN A 796 -15.46 8.27 -17.44
N SER A 797 -15.67 7.30 -18.34
CA SER A 797 -15.74 5.87 -17.95
C SER A 797 -14.46 5.47 -17.21
N SER A 798 -14.60 4.81 -16.05
CA SER A 798 -13.58 4.49 -15.02
C SER A 798 -13.38 5.50 -13.86
N LEU A 799 -13.98 6.69 -13.91
CA LEU A 799 -13.97 7.66 -12.80
C LEU A 799 -15.28 7.59 -12.02
N LEU A 800 -15.35 6.68 -11.04
CA LEU A 800 -16.54 6.55 -10.20
C LEU A 800 -16.72 7.78 -9.29
N ASN A 801 -17.93 7.98 -8.81
CA ASN A 801 -18.30 9.01 -7.85
C ASN A 801 -19.32 8.46 -6.85
N ARG A 802 -18.83 8.12 -5.64
CA ARG A 802 -19.61 7.49 -4.57
C ARG A 802 -20.40 6.26 -5.04
N PRO A 803 -19.72 5.21 -5.57
CA PRO A 803 -20.39 3.99 -5.98
C PRO A 803 -21.15 3.36 -4.80
N THR A 804 -22.29 2.74 -5.08
CA THR A 804 -23.19 2.18 -4.05
C THR A 804 -23.52 0.71 -4.30
N GLY A 805 -24.56 0.40 -5.05
CA GLY A 805 -24.94 -0.98 -5.39
C GLY A 805 -23.97 -1.65 -6.37
N LEU A 806 -23.78 -2.96 -6.20
CA LEU A 806 -22.97 -3.84 -7.05
C LEU A 806 -23.78 -5.09 -7.40
N SER A 807 -23.64 -5.61 -8.62
CA SER A 807 -24.19 -6.90 -9.01
C SER A 807 -23.35 -7.56 -10.11
N PHE A 808 -23.38 -8.89 -10.18
CA PHE A 808 -22.81 -9.66 -11.30
C PHE A 808 -23.93 -10.20 -12.19
N ASP A 809 -23.70 -10.27 -13.50
CA ASP A 809 -24.50 -11.12 -14.40
C ASP A 809 -23.96 -12.56 -14.44
N VAL A 810 -24.66 -13.45 -15.13
CA VAL A 810 -24.24 -14.86 -15.28
C VAL A 810 -22.93 -15.04 -16.04
N GLU A 811 -22.54 -14.07 -16.87
CA GLU A 811 -21.24 -14.07 -17.54
C GLU A 811 -20.11 -13.56 -16.62
N GLY A 812 -20.43 -12.97 -15.46
CA GLY A 812 -19.48 -12.42 -14.50
C GLY A 812 -19.08 -10.96 -14.76
N ASN A 813 -19.80 -10.25 -15.62
CA ASN A 813 -19.62 -8.82 -15.81
C ASN A 813 -20.09 -8.06 -14.55
N LEU A 814 -19.36 -7.02 -14.18
CA LEU A 814 -19.63 -6.24 -12.98
C LEU A 814 -20.49 -5.02 -13.30
N TYR A 815 -21.63 -4.90 -12.62
CA TYR A 815 -22.52 -3.75 -12.72
C TYR A 815 -22.38 -2.89 -11.48
N ILE A 816 -22.12 -1.61 -11.68
CA ILE A 816 -21.84 -0.64 -10.61
C ILE A 816 -22.84 0.50 -10.70
N VAL A 817 -23.51 0.78 -9.58
CA VAL A 817 -24.30 2.00 -9.43
C VAL A 817 -23.38 3.16 -9.06
N ASP A 818 -23.07 3.99 -10.05
CA ASP A 818 -22.23 5.18 -9.93
C ASP A 818 -23.10 6.38 -9.51
N CYS A 819 -23.50 6.35 -8.23
CA CYS A 819 -24.62 7.12 -7.66
C CYS A 819 -24.55 8.62 -7.99
N TYR A 820 -23.44 9.29 -7.71
CA TYR A 820 -23.35 10.75 -7.88
C TYR A 820 -23.10 11.17 -9.34
N ASN A 821 -22.75 10.22 -10.22
CA ASN A 821 -22.72 10.44 -11.67
C ASN A 821 -24.05 10.08 -12.33
N ASN A 822 -25.10 9.74 -11.54
CA ASN A 822 -26.45 9.47 -12.02
C ASN A 822 -26.51 8.39 -13.12
N ARG A 823 -25.71 7.33 -12.98
CA ARG A 823 -25.59 6.27 -13.98
C ARG A 823 -25.34 4.90 -13.36
N VAL A 824 -25.56 3.88 -14.18
CA VAL A 824 -25.10 2.50 -13.93
C VAL A 824 -24.11 2.14 -15.03
N GLU A 825 -22.95 1.64 -14.63
CA GLU A 825 -21.91 1.18 -15.55
C GLU A 825 -21.80 -0.34 -15.51
N LYS A 826 -21.73 -0.95 -16.70
CA LYS A 826 -21.38 -2.35 -16.89
C LYS A 826 -19.91 -2.42 -17.28
N PHE A 827 -19.15 -3.20 -16.54
CA PHE A 827 -17.77 -3.51 -16.83
C PHE A 827 -17.74 -4.94 -17.37
N ASP A 828 -17.43 -5.07 -18.67
CA ASP A 828 -17.35 -6.37 -19.31
C ASP A 828 -16.06 -7.08 -18.88
N ILE A 829 -16.10 -8.41 -18.80
CA ILE A 829 -14.89 -9.21 -18.64
C ILE A 829 -13.94 -8.94 -19.82
N GLU A 830 -12.66 -8.82 -19.54
CA GLU A 830 -11.59 -8.75 -20.52
C GLU A 830 -11.40 -10.14 -21.12
N GLU A 831 -11.92 -10.35 -22.34
CA GLU A 831 -11.62 -11.55 -23.13
C GLU A 831 -10.17 -11.48 -23.59
N ILE A 832 -9.32 -12.39 -23.11
CA ILE A 832 -7.95 -12.53 -23.61
C ILE A 832 -8.05 -13.25 -24.98
N PRO A 833 -7.58 -12.63 -26.10
CA PRO A 833 -7.58 -13.30 -27.39
C PRO A 833 -6.63 -14.51 -27.37
N PRO A 834 -7.01 -15.65 -27.99
CA PRO A 834 -6.17 -16.84 -28.06
C PRO A 834 -4.82 -16.64 -28.81
N GLU A 835 -4.59 -15.49 -29.45
CA GLU A 835 -3.42 -15.24 -30.30
C GLU A 835 -2.28 -14.45 -29.63
N SER A 836 -2.39 -14.10 -28.35
CA SER A 836 -1.32 -13.37 -27.62
C SER A 836 -0.26 -14.28 -26.99
N TYR A 837 -0.21 -15.56 -27.37
CA TYR A 837 0.92 -16.44 -27.05
C TYR A 837 2.06 -16.24 -28.07
N PRO A 838 3.26 -15.75 -27.68
CA PRO A 838 4.43 -16.03 -28.48
C PRO A 838 4.67 -17.55 -28.40
N TYR A 839 4.80 -18.16 -29.57
CA TYR A 839 5.07 -19.58 -29.85
C TYR A 839 3.86 -20.51 -30.01
N SER A 840 3.22 -20.41 -31.18
CA SER A 840 2.72 -21.61 -31.87
C SER A 840 3.52 -21.87 -33.15
N SER A 841 3.96 -23.12 -33.28
CA SER A 841 4.38 -23.80 -34.52
C SER A 841 5.70 -23.35 -35.21
N LYS A 842 6.78 -24.06 -34.89
CA LYS A 842 7.73 -24.62 -35.87
C LYS A 842 8.64 -25.61 -35.14
N TYR A 843 8.96 -26.70 -35.81
CA TYR A 843 9.69 -27.90 -35.35
C TYR A 843 8.83 -29.03 -34.76
N LEU A 844 7.99 -29.60 -35.63
CA LEU A 844 7.95 -31.05 -35.77
C LEU A 844 8.26 -31.34 -37.26
N PRO A 845 9.40 -31.97 -37.60
CA PRO A 845 9.48 -32.69 -38.85
C PRO A 845 8.65 -33.96 -38.74
N LEU A 846 7.69 -34.10 -39.65
CA LEU A 846 6.98 -35.34 -39.93
C LEU A 846 7.98 -36.45 -40.27
N GLY A 847 7.83 -37.64 -39.68
CA GLY A 847 8.53 -38.83 -40.17
C GLY A 847 8.57 -40.02 -39.20
N TYR A 848 7.47 -40.77 -39.19
CA TYR A 848 7.26 -42.16 -38.75
C TYR A 848 7.30 -42.51 -37.26
#